data_AF-A0A0A3IX83-F1
#
_entry.id   AF-A0A0A3IX83-F1
#
_cell.length_a   1.000
_cell.length_b   1.000
_cell.length_c   1.000
_cell.angle_alpha   90.00
_cell.angle_beta   90.00
_cell.angle_gamma   90.00
#
_symmetry.space_group_name_H-M   'P 1'
#
loop_
_entity.id
_entity.type
_entity.pdbx_description
1 polymer ?
#
loop_
_entity_poly.entity_id
_entity_poly.type
_entity_poly.pdbx_seq_one_letter_code
_entity_poly.pdbx_strand_id
1 'polypeptide(L)'
;MEVRRGFTIRAKLIEGESLSSYLIRTANQNAITRISEIWQFVRKQATYKVDRNSFYKFDLFPSDIVQLNELSILLNIRANKLGLHSFEPFVSLFYPGAAGKMIFGKEVEIKNRRFCRSCLNENGAFQLLWQVKEIHMCHKHFTRIESKCHKCGCDQPYLKKDITEHLKCNDCGELLFEVIEEPIVDIDVKTQQLRIHRDWNSLLTIVNYINGNYLNNPQLIHRNIALLLLFLTTPENTRLSSKKHPFFTPSQAFKVLKVVRNKSNEILSLGFILNTLREINIEVSDLLYLKVPMSFMKKVFIKKTKAKKIIIECKSSWCSFFGTVNKMVDMKNSSKGKFVPKTYLYSAVCVCKNCWIQFGLNKELSKWEIINISKNLLSEINDYIEIGFSEKQIIQQLRIYPNKVYYYMGYIYRYNPFCNKNLILEDRITEVNSSILIDNFSLLKPFWRKSYLLAIQASILFGWDVLSTFYYYWHPEVQQYIYLEENSRLTNRKKREELKNNMNEVIKKLVNSNIEISINEIAASLDITEKTLRYHSLHKNINKVKMENKLNKKAEEEALIFEKIDNFIKSKKNSEEQIFVHEVYKFIGISEKIIIKNYPEIAKFISDLAKKSKSEQMLIRRKNLEKAIVHVYRQYGRVDYPLLSEYLGVTEKTLTSSQGVYKGIASLIKSIIADLR
;
A
#
# COMPACT_ATOMS: atom_id res chain seq x y z
N MET A 1 -34.43 -11.74 37.71
CA MET A 1 -35.29 -11.88 36.51
C MET A 1 -34.53 -11.30 35.33
N GLU A 2 -33.99 -12.14 34.43
CA GLU A 2 -33.41 -11.66 33.19
C GLU A 2 -34.53 -11.15 32.28
N VAL A 3 -34.57 -9.85 32.05
CA VAL A 3 -35.49 -9.23 31.09
C VAL A 3 -35.18 -9.82 29.72
N ARG A 4 -36.14 -10.51 29.11
CA ARG A 4 -36.02 -11.03 27.74
C ARG A 4 -35.75 -9.88 26.77
N ARG A 5 -34.49 -9.70 26.37
CA ARG A 5 -34.05 -8.72 25.36
C ARG A 5 -34.26 -9.31 23.98
N GLY A 6 -35.47 -9.24 23.45
CA GLY A 6 -35.79 -9.75 22.11
C GLY A 6 -36.91 -8.95 21.46
N PHE A 7 -36.91 -8.88 20.12
CA PHE A 7 -38.09 -8.36 19.41
C PHE A 7 -39.27 -9.31 19.59
N THR A 8 -40.45 -8.71 19.80
CA THR A 8 -41.72 -9.40 19.99
C THR A 8 -42.19 -10.03 18.68
N ILE A 9 -42.09 -9.28 17.58
CA ILE A 9 -42.42 -9.76 16.24
C ILE A 9 -41.11 -9.98 15.46
N ARG A 10 -40.98 -11.11 14.77
CA ARG A 10 -39.78 -11.47 14.01
C ARG A 10 -40.18 -11.80 12.60
N ALA A 11 -39.67 -11.03 11.64
CA ALA A 11 -39.93 -11.30 10.24
C ALA A 11 -39.36 -12.66 9.86
N LYS A 12 -39.97 -13.32 8.86
CA LYS A 12 -39.37 -14.50 8.24
C LYS A 12 -38.21 -14.03 7.34
N LEU A 13 -37.03 -14.61 7.54
CA LEU A 13 -35.88 -14.44 6.64
C LEU A 13 -36.26 -14.90 5.24
N ILE A 14 -36.04 -14.04 4.25
CA ILE A 14 -36.26 -14.36 2.83
C ILE A 14 -34.93 -14.80 2.21
N GLU A 15 -34.97 -15.79 1.33
CA GLU A 15 -33.77 -16.27 0.64
C GLU A 15 -33.11 -15.15 -0.19
N GLY A 16 -31.79 -15.02 -0.05
CA GLY A 16 -30.99 -13.99 -0.72
C GLY A 16 -31.20 -12.56 -0.22
N GLU A 17 -32.10 -12.35 0.74
CA GLU A 17 -32.34 -11.05 1.39
C GLU A 17 -31.05 -10.52 2.04
N SER A 18 -30.81 -9.21 1.96
CA SER A 18 -29.69 -8.59 2.66
C SER A 18 -29.99 -8.36 4.15
N LEU A 19 -28.96 -8.37 5.01
CA LEU A 19 -29.12 -8.23 6.45
C LEU A 19 -29.81 -6.91 6.82
N SER A 20 -29.45 -5.80 6.18
CA SER A 20 -30.10 -4.52 6.38
C SER A 20 -31.58 -4.54 5.99
N SER A 21 -31.96 -5.23 4.90
CA SER A 21 -33.37 -5.41 4.51
C SER A 21 -34.15 -6.13 5.59
N TYR A 22 -33.60 -7.25 6.07
CA TYR A 22 -34.21 -8.06 7.11
C TYR A 22 -34.41 -7.28 8.41
N LEU A 23 -33.40 -6.50 8.81
CA LEU A 23 -33.46 -5.65 10.00
C LEU A 23 -34.55 -4.58 9.87
N ILE A 24 -34.67 -3.94 8.71
CA ILE A 24 -35.71 -2.91 8.50
C ILE A 24 -37.10 -3.52 8.57
N ARG A 25 -37.34 -4.66 7.89
CA ARG A 25 -38.65 -5.34 7.94
C ARG A 25 -39.02 -5.74 9.36
N THR A 26 -38.06 -6.31 10.09
CA THR A 26 -38.26 -6.69 11.49
C THR A 26 -38.57 -5.46 12.35
N ALA A 27 -37.85 -4.37 12.15
CA ALA A 27 -38.04 -3.14 12.90
C ALA A 27 -39.39 -2.48 12.63
N ASN A 28 -39.82 -2.43 11.37
CA ASN A 28 -41.13 -1.91 11.00
C ASN A 28 -42.27 -2.71 11.64
N GLN A 29 -42.14 -4.03 11.71
CA GLN A 29 -43.12 -4.88 12.40
C GLN A 29 -43.16 -4.65 13.91
N ASN A 30 -42.11 -4.09 14.51
CA ASN A 30 -42.06 -3.73 15.93
C ASN A 30 -42.24 -2.21 16.15
N ALA A 31 -42.75 -1.47 15.17
CA ALA A 31 -42.97 -0.02 15.22
C ALA A 31 -41.70 0.81 15.56
N ILE A 32 -40.52 0.29 15.21
CA ILE A 32 -39.25 1.00 15.40
C ILE A 32 -39.05 1.94 14.22
N THR A 33 -38.97 3.23 14.50
CA THR A 33 -38.94 4.27 13.46
C THR A 33 -37.53 4.55 12.95
N ARG A 34 -36.50 4.28 13.76
CA ARG A 34 -35.10 4.56 13.42
C ARG A 34 -34.25 3.34 13.61
N ILE A 35 -33.47 2.99 12.57
CA ILE A 35 -32.48 1.92 12.64
C ILE A 35 -31.45 2.14 13.78
N SER A 36 -31.22 3.40 14.16
CA SER A 36 -30.33 3.75 15.26
C SER A 36 -30.78 3.23 16.62
N GLU A 37 -32.08 2.97 16.79
CA GLU A 37 -32.62 2.38 18.01
C GLU A 37 -32.17 0.91 18.13
N ILE A 38 -32.19 0.16 17.02
CA ILE A 38 -31.64 -1.20 16.98
C ILE A 38 -30.17 -1.19 17.38
N TRP A 39 -29.39 -0.20 16.92
CA TRP A 39 -27.96 -0.10 17.23
C TRP A 39 -27.66 0.09 18.71
N GLN A 40 -28.54 0.79 19.45
CA GLN A 40 -28.30 1.02 20.87
C GLN A 40 -28.20 -0.30 21.65
N PHE A 41 -28.89 -1.34 21.18
CA PHE A 41 -28.90 -2.66 21.80
C PHE A 41 -27.71 -3.53 21.43
N VAL A 42 -27.15 -3.35 20.22
CA VAL A 42 -26.14 -4.28 19.66
C VAL A 42 -24.78 -3.65 19.37
N ARG A 43 -24.56 -2.37 19.71
CA ARG A 43 -23.29 -1.67 19.42
C ARG A 43 -22.10 -2.27 20.16
N LYS A 44 -20.93 -2.28 19.50
CA LYS A 44 -19.67 -2.81 20.04
C LYS A 44 -19.01 -1.90 21.08
N GLN A 45 -19.21 -0.58 20.99
CA GLN A 45 -18.69 0.41 21.92
C GLN A 45 -19.75 1.48 22.20
N ALA A 46 -19.86 1.92 23.46
CA ALA A 46 -20.83 2.92 23.89
C ALA A 46 -20.63 4.31 23.24
N THR A 47 -19.43 4.58 22.73
CA THR A 47 -19.02 5.86 22.13
C THR A 47 -19.10 5.87 20.60
N TYR A 48 -19.35 4.74 19.94
CA TYR A 48 -19.34 4.66 18.48
C TYR A 48 -20.60 5.32 17.89
N LYS A 49 -20.43 6.51 17.30
CA LYS A 49 -21.46 7.15 16.46
C LYS A 49 -21.33 6.61 15.04
N VAL A 50 -22.27 5.75 14.64
CA VAL A 50 -22.37 5.24 13.27
C VAL A 50 -22.72 6.42 12.35
N ASP A 51 -21.77 6.82 11.51
CA ASP A 51 -22.01 7.83 10.47
C ASP A 51 -22.91 7.23 9.36
N ARG A 52 -23.73 8.06 8.71
CA ARG A 52 -24.53 7.69 7.53
C ARG A 52 -23.68 7.01 6.46
N ASN A 53 -22.42 7.43 6.33
CA ASN A 53 -21.45 6.85 5.41
C ASN A 53 -21.00 5.42 5.77
N SER A 54 -21.58 4.80 6.80
CA SER A 54 -21.21 3.45 7.23
C SER A 54 -22.36 2.44 7.19
N PHE A 55 -23.54 2.81 6.71
CA PHE A 55 -24.71 1.91 6.70
C PHE A 55 -24.55 0.69 5.79
N TYR A 56 -23.84 0.81 4.67
CA TYR A 56 -23.52 -0.34 3.82
C TYR A 56 -22.74 -1.43 4.58
N LYS A 57 -22.06 -1.08 5.69
CA LYS A 57 -21.32 -2.07 6.49
C LYS A 57 -22.24 -3.11 7.13
N PHE A 58 -23.55 -2.90 7.23
CA PHE A 58 -24.48 -3.96 7.66
C PHE A 58 -24.44 -5.17 6.74
N ASP A 59 -24.42 -4.91 5.43
CA ASP A 59 -24.45 -5.98 4.44
C ASP A 59 -23.03 -6.43 4.08
N LEU A 60 -22.01 -5.59 4.30
CA LEU A 60 -20.63 -5.92 3.96
C LEU A 60 -19.84 -6.52 5.14
N PHE A 61 -19.84 -5.85 6.30
CA PHE A 61 -18.98 -6.14 7.45
C PHE A 61 -19.73 -5.91 8.79
N PRO A 62 -20.85 -6.59 9.08
CA PRO A 62 -21.64 -6.27 10.26
C PRO A 62 -20.86 -6.36 11.58
N SER A 63 -19.87 -7.25 11.72
CA SER A 63 -19.04 -7.32 12.95
C SER A 63 -18.18 -6.08 13.25
N ASP A 64 -17.99 -5.20 12.27
CA ASP A 64 -17.28 -3.92 12.44
C ASP A 64 -18.13 -2.89 13.19
N ILE A 65 -19.45 -3.02 13.10
CA ILE A 65 -20.41 -2.02 13.61
C ILE A 65 -21.30 -2.56 14.73
N VAL A 66 -21.58 -3.87 14.75
CA VAL A 66 -22.45 -4.52 15.74
C VAL A 66 -21.81 -5.77 16.34
N GLN A 67 -22.22 -6.10 17.56
CA GLN A 67 -21.95 -7.38 18.20
C GLN A 67 -22.93 -8.42 17.63
N LEU A 68 -22.47 -9.23 16.69
CA LEU A 68 -23.32 -10.23 16.00
C LEU A 68 -24.00 -11.21 16.96
N ASN A 69 -23.37 -11.55 18.09
CA ASN A 69 -23.97 -12.42 19.11
C ASN A 69 -25.16 -11.75 19.79
N GLU A 70 -25.03 -10.48 20.19
CA GLU A 70 -26.15 -9.71 20.76
C GLU A 70 -27.29 -9.54 19.75
N LEU A 71 -26.93 -9.29 18.49
CA LEU A 71 -27.90 -9.22 17.41
C LEU A 71 -28.61 -10.57 17.18
N SER A 72 -27.88 -11.68 17.30
CA SER A 72 -28.41 -13.04 17.20
C SER A 72 -29.43 -13.35 18.30
N ILE A 73 -29.16 -12.89 19.53
CA ILE A 73 -30.06 -13.02 20.68
C ILE A 73 -31.30 -12.15 20.47
N LEU A 74 -31.11 -10.88 20.10
CA LEU A 74 -32.20 -9.93 19.85
C LEU A 74 -33.19 -10.43 18.80
N LEU A 75 -32.67 -11.02 17.72
CA LEU A 75 -33.45 -11.54 16.59
C LEU A 75 -33.89 -13.00 16.76
N ASN A 76 -33.37 -13.70 17.78
CA ASN A 76 -33.51 -15.15 17.96
C ASN A 76 -33.16 -15.96 16.70
N ILE A 77 -32.05 -15.60 16.06
CA ILE A 77 -31.50 -16.29 14.87
C ILE A 77 -30.04 -16.55 15.14
N ARG A 78 -29.55 -17.77 14.89
CA ARG A 78 -28.14 -18.12 15.07
C ARG A 78 -27.24 -17.18 14.25
N ALA A 79 -26.14 -16.71 14.85
CA ALA A 79 -25.23 -15.75 14.23
C ALA A 79 -24.69 -16.20 12.86
N ASN A 80 -24.43 -17.50 12.68
CA ASN A 80 -24.01 -18.06 11.39
C ASN A 80 -25.07 -17.86 10.29
N LYS A 81 -26.35 -18.06 10.62
CA LYS A 81 -27.47 -17.84 9.69
C LYS A 81 -27.62 -16.36 9.34
N LEU A 82 -27.44 -15.44 10.30
CA LEU A 82 -27.41 -13.99 10.01
C LEU A 82 -26.25 -13.62 9.08
N GLY A 83 -25.08 -14.24 9.28
CA GLY A 83 -23.91 -14.04 8.43
C GLY A 83 -24.18 -14.31 6.95
N LEU A 84 -25.05 -15.28 6.62
CA LEU A 84 -25.44 -15.61 5.24
C LEU A 84 -26.18 -14.49 4.51
N HIS A 85 -26.76 -13.55 5.25
CA HIS A 85 -27.42 -12.36 4.70
C HIS A 85 -26.45 -11.17 4.57
N SER A 86 -25.14 -11.42 4.66
CA SER A 86 -24.08 -10.43 4.48
C SER A 86 -22.92 -11.00 3.65
N PHE A 87 -22.07 -10.12 3.12
CA PHE A 87 -20.83 -10.50 2.46
C PHE A 87 -19.70 -10.83 3.45
N GLU A 88 -19.88 -10.64 4.77
CA GLU A 88 -18.79 -10.76 5.72
C GLU A 88 -18.10 -12.13 5.75
N PRO A 89 -18.81 -13.27 5.76
CA PRO A 89 -18.16 -14.57 5.70
C PRO A 89 -17.27 -14.70 4.46
N PHE A 90 -17.77 -14.23 3.32
CA PHE A 90 -17.05 -14.24 2.05
C PHE A 90 -15.84 -13.30 2.06
N VAL A 91 -16.00 -12.07 2.53
CA VAL A 91 -14.91 -11.08 2.56
C VAL A 91 -13.84 -11.49 3.56
N SER A 92 -14.20 -11.99 4.73
CA SER A 92 -13.22 -12.45 5.72
C SER A 92 -12.33 -13.56 5.15
N LEU A 93 -12.89 -14.39 4.26
CA LEU A 93 -12.22 -15.48 3.61
C LEU A 93 -11.31 -15.03 2.45
N PHE A 94 -11.84 -14.21 1.53
CA PHE A 94 -11.14 -13.81 0.29
C PHE A 94 -10.37 -12.49 0.41
N TYR A 95 -10.68 -11.65 1.39
CA TYR A 95 -10.18 -10.28 1.48
C TYR A 95 -9.87 -9.90 2.93
N PRO A 96 -8.93 -10.61 3.58
CA PRO A 96 -8.66 -10.37 4.99
C PRO A 96 -8.10 -8.97 5.25
N GLY A 97 -8.47 -8.43 6.41
CA GLY A 97 -7.98 -7.14 6.91
C GLY A 97 -8.54 -5.92 6.19
N ALA A 98 -8.13 -4.74 6.64
CA ALA A 98 -8.69 -3.46 6.17
C ALA A 98 -8.44 -3.21 4.67
N ALA A 99 -7.26 -3.57 4.16
CA ALA A 99 -6.93 -3.43 2.75
C ALA A 99 -7.84 -4.31 1.86
N GLY A 100 -8.12 -5.54 2.29
CA GLY A 100 -9.03 -6.44 1.59
C GLY A 100 -10.46 -5.88 1.54
N LYS A 101 -10.97 -5.39 2.68
CA LYS A 101 -12.28 -4.72 2.76
C LYS A 101 -12.39 -3.54 1.80
N MET A 102 -11.33 -2.73 1.66
CA MET A 102 -11.29 -1.61 0.72
C MET A 102 -11.30 -2.08 -0.74
N ILE A 103 -10.60 -3.17 -1.07
CA ILE A 103 -10.62 -3.76 -2.41
C ILE A 103 -12.03 -4.27 -2.74
N PHE A 104 -12.65 -5.02 -1.82
CA PHE A 104 -14.00 -5.53 -2.01
C PHE A 104 -15.05 -4.42 -2.14
N GLY A 105 -14.90 -3.33 -1.38
CA GLY A 105 -15.77 -2.14 -1.51
C GLY A 105 -15.77 -1.51 -2.91
N LYS A 106 -14.80 -1.84 -3.79
CA LYS A 106 -14.82 -1.42 -5.19
C LYS A 106 -15.73 -2.30 -6.05
N GLU A 107 -15.94 -3.56 -5.69
CA GLU A 107 -16.75 -4.55 -6.42
C GLU A 107 -18.26 -4.39 -6.16
N VAL A 108 -18.61 -3.71 -5.07
CA VAL A 108 -20.01 -3.50 -4.63
C VAL A 108 -20.40 -2.02 -4.64
N GLU A 109 -21.69 -1.75 -4.83
CA GLU A 109 -22.31 -0.46 -4.64
C GLU A 109 -22.48 -0.20 -3.14
N ILE A 110 -21.95 0.94 -2.68
CA ILE A 110 -21.90 1.31 -1.25
C ILE A 110 -22.66 2.60 -0.96
N LYS A 111 -23.02 3.37 -2.00
CA LYS A 111 -23.69 4.66 -1.87
C LYS A 111 -25.21 4.47 -1.98
N ASN A 112 -25.64 3.77 -3.03
CA ASN A 112 -27.05 3.70 -3.39
C ASN A 112 -27.61 2.29 -3.17
N ARG A 113 -28.87 2.20 -2.74
CA ARG A 113 -29.56 0.92 -2.63
C ARG A 113 -30.03 0.50 -4.01
N ARG A 114 -29.54 -0.65 -4.49
CA ARG A 114 -29.97 -1.24 -5.76
C ARG A 114 -31.14 -2.21 -5.59
N PHE A 115 -32.09 -2.22 -6.52
CA PHE A 115 -33.29 -3.05 -6.47
C PHE A 115 -33.89 -3.43 -7.83
N CYS A 116 -34.70 -4.48 -7.82
CA CYS A 116 -35.64 -4.85 -8.89
C CYS A 116 -37.06 -4.58 -8.39
N ARG A 117 -37.85 -3.82 -9.16
CA ARG A 117 -39.19 -3.38 -8.77
C ARG A 117 -40.15 -4.56 -8.59
N SER A 118 -40.17 -5.49 -9.55
CA SER A 118 -41.01 -6.68 -9.50
C SER A 118 -40.73 -7.55 -8.26
N CYS A 119 -39.45 -7.78 -7.93
CA CYS A 119 -39.10 -8.51 -6.70
C CYS A 119 -39.51 -7.78 -5.41
N LEU A 120 -39.46 -6.43 -5.39
CA LEU A 120 -39.92 -5.65 -4.25
C LEU A 120 -41.45 -5.77 -4.08
N ASN A 121 -42.21 -5.76 -5.18
CA ASN A 121 -43.66 -5.96 -5.14
C ASN A 121 -44.02 -7.36 -4.59
N GLU A 122 -43.32 -8.39 -5.04
CA GLU A 122 -43.60 -9.78 -4.64
C GLU A 122 -43.22 -10.09 -3.19
N ASN A 123 -42.04 -9.64 -2.75
CA ASN A 123 -41.40 -10.14 -1.52
C ASN A 123 -41.19 -9.05 -0.46
N GLY A 124 -41.31 -7.77 -0.84
CA GLY A 124 -41.09 -6.64 0.06
C GLY A 124 -39.69 -6.57 0.66
N ALA A 125 -38.69 -7.12 -0.03
CA ALA A 125 -37.32 -7.25 0.48
C ALA A 125 -36.25 -7.02 -0.58
N PHE A 126 -35.13 -6.44 -0.17
CA PHE A 126 -33.98 -6.20 -1.02
C PHE A 126 -33.00 -7.36 -0.95
N GLN A 127 -32.47 -7.76 -2.11
CA GLN A 127 -31.49 -8.84 -2.21
C GLN A 127 -30.06 -8.34 -1.99
N LEU A 128 -29.24 -9.18 -1.35
CA LEU A 128 -27.83 -8.89 -1.09
C LEU A 128 -27.03 -8.75 -2.40
N LEU A 129 -27.23 -9.68 -3.34
CA LEU A 129 -26.47 -9.74 -4.59
C LEU A 129 -26.71 -8.54 -5.51
N TRP A 130 -27.83 -7.83 -5.38
CA TRP A 130 -28.08 -6.62 -6.18
C TRP A 130 -27.06 -5.50 -5.93
N GLN A 131 -26.35 -5.55 -4.80
CA GLN A 131 -25.29 -4.58 -4.51
C GLN A 131 -23.98 -4.91 -5.23
N VAL A 132 -23.83 -6.08 -5.86
CA VAL A 132 -22.66 -6.37 -6.72
C VAL A 132 -22.76 -5.56 -8.01
N LYS A 133 -21.74 -4.75 -8.32
CA LYS A 133 -21.79 -3.84 -9.49
C LYS A 133 -21.91 -4.56 -10.83
N GLU A 134 -21.33 -5.76 -10.92
CA GLU A 134 -21.37 -6.59 -12.13
C GLU A 134 -22.79 -7.12 -12.46
N ILE A 135 -23.63 -7.26 -11.43
CA ILE A 135 -25.02 -7.69 -11.59
C ILE A 135 -25.87 -6.47 -11.90
N HIS A 136 -26.41 -6.38 -13.11
CA HIS A 136 -27.27 -5.29 -13.57
C HIS A 136 -28.65 -5.76 -14.03
N MET A 137 -28.92 -7.05 -13.95
CA MET A 137 -30.21 -7.66 -14.28
C MET A 137 -30.70 -8.55 -13.14
N CYS A 138 -32.00 -8.52 -12.87
CA CYS A 138 -32.65 -9.45 -11.96
C CYS A 138 -32.69 -10.85 -12.59
N HIS A 139 -32.26 -11.88 -11.86
CA HIS A 139 -32.26 -13.26 -12.36
C HIS A 139 -33.66 -13.90 -12.44
N LYS A 140 -34.67 -13.32 -11.77
CA LYS A 140 -36.06 -13.81 -11.77
C LYS A 140 -36.91 -13.15 -12.85
N HIS A 141 -36.88 -11.82 -12.88
CA HIS A 141 -37.73 -11.02 -13.75
C HIS A 141 -37.06 -10.60 -15.05
N PHE A 142 -35.74 -10.78 -15.16
CA PHE A 142 -34.94 -10.32 -16.31
C PHE A 142 -35.03 -8.82 -16.56
N THR A 143 -35.40 -8.02 -15.56
CA THR A 143 -35.44 -6.55 -15.65
C THR A 143 -34.14 -5.94 -15.15
N ARG A 144 -33.87 -4.68 -15.52
CA ARG A 144 -32.67 -3.96 -15.08
C ARG A 144 -32.74 -3.69 -13.57
N ILE A 145 -31.62 -3.87 -12.88
CA ILE A 145 -31.48 -3.45 -11.48
C ILE A 145 -31.17 -1.96 -11.43
N GLU A 146 -32.01 -1.21 -10.73
CA GLU A 146 -31.93 0.24 -10.62
C GLU A 146 -31.58 0.71 -9.22
N SER A 147 -31.21 1.99 -9.09
CA SER A 147 -31.04 2.67 -7.82
C SER A 147 -31.93 3.91 -7.67
N LYS A 148 -32.75 4.23 -8.67
CA LYS A 148 -33.47 5.49 -8.77
C LYS A 148 -34.97 5.29 -8.57
N CYS A 149 -35.63 6.30 -8.01
CA CYS A 149 -37.09 6.33 -7.96
C CYS A 149 -37.65 6.55 -9.37
N HIS A 150 -38.67 5.80 -9.75
CA HIS A 150 -39.33 5.91 -11.04
C HIS A 150 -40.09 7.23 -11.23
N LYS A 151 -40.57 7.82 -10.13
CA LYS A 151 -41.37 9.05 -10.14
C LYS A 151 -40.52 10.32 -10.14
N CYS A 152 -39.59 10.45 -9.19
CA CYS A 152 -38.76 11.66 -9.06
C CYS A 152 -37.33 11.54 -9.62
N GLY A 153 -36.89 10.33 -10.01
CA GLY A 153 -35.54 10.12 -10.55
C GLY A 153 -34.40 10.16 -9.53
N CYS A 154 -34.67 10.47 -8.25
CA CYS A 154 -33.65 10.56 -7.21
C CYS A 154 -33.06 9.18 -6.87
N ASP A 155 -31.74 9.14 -6.68
CA ASP A 155 -31.04 7.95 -6.20
C ASP A 155 -31.46 7.61 -4.77
N GLN A 156 -31.70 6.33 -4.52
CA GLN A 156 -32.08 5.83 -3.21
C GLN A 156 -30.82 5.60 -2.39
N PRO A 157 -30.68 6.26 -1.22
CA PRO A 157 -29.54 6.01 -0.35
C PRO A 157 -29.54 4.56 0.12
N TYR A 158 -28.36 4.01 0.43
CA TYR A 158 -28.23 2.62 0.87
C TYR A 158 -29.17 2.27 2.03
N LEU A 159 -29.32 3.19 2.99
CA LEU A 159 -30.25 3.07 4.11
C LEU A 159 -30.77 4.46 4.50
N LYS A 160 -32.09 4.56 4.72
CA LYS A 160 -32.76 5.79 5.17
C LYS A 160 -32.55 6.03 6.67
N LYS A 161 -32.72 7.29 7.11
CA LYS A 161 -32.77 7.63 8.55
C LYS A 161 -34.04 7.08 9.19
N ASP A 162 -35.15 7.29 8.51
CA ASP A 162 -36.46 6.78 8.88
C ASP A 162 -36.71 5.48 8.13
N ILE A 163 -36.92 4.39 8.88
CA ILE A 163 -37.11 3.06 8.32
C ILE A 163 -38.57 2.68 8.13
N THR A 164 -39.50 3.47 8.70
CA THR A 164 -40.95 3.24 8.57
C THR A 164 -41.41 3.18 7.11
N GLU A 165 -40.64 3.82 6.22
CA GLU A 165 -40.87 3.91 4.79
C GLU A 165 -39.93 3.02 3.95
N HIS A 166 -39.76 1.75 4.35
CA HIS A 166 -38.78 0.80 3.80
C HIS A 166 -38.80 0.63 2.27
N LEU A 167 -39.99 0.72 1.66
CA LEU A 167 -40.18 0.47 0.22
C LEU A 167 -40.59 1.73 -0.55
N LYS A 168 -40.50 2.89 0.07
CA LYS A 168 -40.83 4.17 -0.55
C LYS A 168 -39.57 4.90 -1.02
N CYS A 169 -39.73 5.91 -1.86
CA CYS A 169 -38.67 6.84 -2.20
C CYS A 169 -38.22 7.65 -0.97
N ASN A 170 -36.92 7.90 -0.81
CA ASN A 170 -36.39 8.76 0.26
C ASN A 170 -36.77 10.25 0.08
N ASP A 171 -37.14 10.65 -1.13
CA ASP A 171 -37.36 12.05 -1.50
C ASP A 171 -38.85 12.37 -1.68
N CYS A 172 -39.55 11.66 -2.58
CA CYS A 172 -40.97 11.91 -2.86
C CYS A 172 -41.96 11.01 -2.10
N GLY A 173 -41.49 10.02 -1.32
CA GLY A 173 -42.35 9.12 -0.55
C GLY A 173 -43.14 8.07 -1.37
N GLU A 174 -43.04 8.07 -2.71
CA GLU A 174 -43.74 7.10 -3.56
C GLU A 174 -43.21 5.67 -3.42
N LEU A 175 -44.05 4.66 -3.59
CA LEU A 175 -43.61 3.26 -3.59
C LEU A 175 -42.60 2.99 -4.72
N LEU A 176 -41.53 2.25 -4.42
CA LEU A 176 -40.45 1.98 -5.39
C LEU A 176 -40.84 0.95 -6.47
N PHE A 177 -42.00 0.31 -6.38
CA PHE A 177 -42.36 -0.86 -7.18
C PHE A 177 -43.69 -0.78 -7.96
N GLU A 178 -44.31 0.40 -8.04
CA GLU A 178 -45.64 0.55 -8.70
C GLU A 178 -45.62 0.34 -10.21
N VAL A 179 -44.49 0.56 -10.87
CA VAL A 179 -44.36 0.42 -12.32
C VAL A 179 -43.78 -0.95 -12.66
N ILE A 180 -44.52 -1.72 -13.45
CA ILE A 180 -44.06 -2.98 -14.03
C ILE A 180 -43.01 -2.69 -15.10
N GLU A 181 -41.85 -3.34 -14.98
CA GLU A 181 -40.75 -3.19 -15.93
C GLU A 181 -40.84 -4.26 -17.02
N GLU A 182 -40.53 -3.88 -18.25
CA GLU A 182 -40.38 -4.84 -19.34
C GLU A 182 -39.09 -5.67 -19.14
N PRO A 183 -39.15 -6.99 -19.36
CA PRO A 183 -37.97 -7.83 -19.31
C PRO A 183 -37.01 -7.48 -20.44
N ILE A 184 -35.71 -7.52 -20.16
CA ILE A 184 -34.66 -7.45 -21.18
C ILE A 184 -34.95 -8.56 -22.19
N VAL A 185 -34.85 -8.30 -23.50
CA VAL A 185 -35.15 -9.32 -24.53
C VAL A 185 -33.88 -10.06 -24.94
N ASP A 186 -32.76 -9.35 -25.02
CA ASP A 186 -31.45 -9.85 -25.46
C ASP A 186 -31.00 -11.13 -24.72
N ILE A 187 -30.85 -12.21 -25.50
CA ILE A 187 -30.53 -13.56 -25.00
C ILE A 187 -29.07 -13.65 -24.51
N ASP A 188 -28.14 -12.95 -25.16
CA ASP A 188 -26.73 -12.98 -24.81
C ASP A 188 -26.49 -12.25 -23.49
N VAL A 189 -27.10 -11.07 -23.33
CA VAL A 189 -27.09 -10.31 -22.07
C VAL A 189 -27.70 -11.13 -20.95
N LYS A 190 -28.85 -11.79 -21.19
CA LYS A 190 -29.49 -12.67 -20.21
C LYS A 190 -28.56 -13.79 -19.78
N THR A 191 -27.99 -14.51 -20.75
CA THR A 191 -27.13 -15.67 -20.51
C THR A 191 -25.90 -15.27 -19.70
N GLN A 192 -25.27 -14.15 -20.07
CA GLN A 192 -24.12 -13.61 -19.35
C GLN A 192 -24.47 -13.20 -17.92
N GLN A 193 -25.58 -12.48 -17.71
CA GLN A 193 -26.01 -12.03 -16.38
C GLN A 193 -26.47 -13.18 -15.48
N LEU A 194 -27.13 -14.20 -16.04
CA LEU A 194 -27.46 -15.43 -15.31
C LEU A 194 -26.20 -16.16 -14.86
N ARG A 195 -25.16 -16.21 -15.71
CA ARG A 195 -23.87 -16.78 -15.34
C ARG A 195 -23.22 -15.99 -14.20
N ILE A 196 -23.17 -14.67 -14.30
CA ILE A 196 -22.63 -13.80 -13.25
C ILE A 196 -23.38 -14.05 -11.92
N HIS A 197 -24.71 -14.11 -11.96
CA HIS A 197 -25.52 -14.37 -10.77
C HIS A 197 -25.20 -15.73 -10.13
N ARG A 198 -25.08 -16.79 -10.95
CA ARG A 198 -24.72 -18.14 -10.50
C ARG A 198 -23.33 -18.16 -9.86
N ASP A 199 -22.35 -17.50 -10.47
CA ASP A 199 -20.98 -17.42 -9.96
C ASP A 199 -20.97 -16.78 -8.56
N TRP A 200 -21.62 -15.62 -8.40
CA TRP A 200 -21.68 -14.91 -7.12
C TRP A 200 -22.45 -15.68 -6.05
N ASN A 201 -23.56 -16.32 -6.42
CA ASN A 201 -24.31 -17.18 -5.50
C ASN A 201 -23.47 -18.40 -5.04
N SER A 202 -22.70 -18.99 -5.97
CA SER A 202 -21.78 -20.08 -5.66
C SER A 202 -20.69 -19.64 -4.69
N LEU A 203 -20.11 -18.44 -4.88
CA LEU A 203 -19.12 -17.89 -3.95
C LEU A 203 -19.67 -17.71 -2.52
N LEU A 204 -20.90 -17.20 -2.39
CA LEU A 204 -21.55 -17.08 -1.07
C LEU A 204 -21.77 -18.44 -0.42
N THR A 205 -22.10 -19.45 -1.22
CA THR A 205 -22.35 -20.81 -0.73
C THR A 205 -21.05 -21.55 -0.36
N ILE A 206 -19.97 -21.34 -1.11
CA ILE A 206 -18.65 -21.95 -0.90
C ILE A 206 -18.12 -21.72 0.52
N VAL A 207 -18.38 -20.54 1.08
CA VAL A 207 -17.92 -20.17 2.43
C VAL A 207 -18.45 -21.15 3.48
N ASN A 208 -19.62 -21.76 3.25
CA ASN A 208 -20.21 -22.74 4.16
C ASN A 208 -19.52 -24.11 4.13
N TYR A 209 -18.84 -24.43 3.03
CA TYR A 209 -18.14 -25.71 2.85
C TYR A 209 -16.67 -25.66 3.27
N ILE A 210 -16.09 -24.47 3.37
CA ILE A 210 -14.67 -24.32 3.70
C ILE A 210 -14.47 -24.49 5.22
N ASN A 211 -13.84 -25.60 5.60
CA ASN A 211 -13.49 -25.91 6.98
C ASN A 211 -12.67 -24.79 7.65
N GLY A 212 -12.87 -24.62 8.97
CA GLY A 212 -12.28 -23.53 9.76
C GLY A 212 -10.75 -23.38 9.70
N ASN A 213 -10.01 -24.43 9.30
CA ASN A 213 -8.57 -24.37 9.10
C ASN A 213 -8.13 -23.33 8.05
N TYR A 214 -8.96 -23.06 7.02
CA TYR A 214 -8.66 -22.05 6.00
C TYR A 214 -8.94 -20.63 6.47
N LEU A 215 -9.85 -20.44 7.43
CA LEU A 215 -10.14 -19.12 8.02
C LEU A 215 -8.91 -18.53 8.71
N ASN A 216 -8.03 -19.39 9.24
CA ASN A 216 -6.80 -18.98 9.91
C ASN A 216 -5.68 -18.60 8.94
N ASN A 217 -5.80 -18.92 7.64
CA ASN A 217 -4.78 -18.56 6.66
C ASN A 217 -5.39 -18.27 5.25
N PRO A 218 -5.99 -17.09 5.07
CA PRO A 218 -6.56 -16.66 3.79
C PRO A 218 -5.57 -16.68 2.61
N GLN A 219 -4.26 -16.55 2.88
CA GLN A 219 -3.25 -16.61 1.83
C GLN A 219 -3.19 -17.99 1.17
N LEU A 220 -3.47 -19.07 1.91
CA LEU A 220 -3.54 -20.41 1.33
C LEU A 220 -4.67 -20.53 0.30
N ILE A 221 -5.81 -19.88 0.54
CA ILE A 221 -6.95 -19.88 -0.39
C ILE A 221 -6.55 -19.21 -1.69
N HIS A 222 -5.97 -18.01 -1.61
CA HIS A 222 -5.47 -17.28 -2.78
C HIS A 222 -4.42 -18.07 -3.54
N ARG A 223 -3.53 -18.76 -2.83
CA ARG A 223 -2.50 -19.62 -3.44
C ARG A 223 -3.11 -20.82 -4.16
N ASN A 224 -4.12 -21.45 -3.56
CA ASN A 224 -4.81 -22.59 -4.15
C ASN A 224 -5.60 -22.17 -5.39
N ILE A 225 -6.34 -21.07 -5.32
CA ILE A 225 -7.06 -20.51 -6.48
C ILE A 225 -6.07 -20.11 -7.57
N ALA A 226 -4.99 -19.40 -7.23
CA ALA A 226 -3.97 -19.03 -8.20
C ALA A 226 -3.33 -20.24 -8.88
N LEU A 227 -3.12 -21.33 -8.14
CA LEU A 227 -2.58 -22.58 -8.67
C LEU A 227 -3.59 -23.28 -9.59
N LEU A 228 -4.86 -23.34 -9.20
CA LEU A 228 -5.96 -23.86 -10.01
C LEU A 228 -6.10 -23.06 -11.31
N LEU A 229 -6.14 -21.73 -11.22
CA LEU A 229 -6.20 -20.87 -12.39
C LEU A 229 -5.02 -21.14 -13.32
N LEU A 230 -3.78 -21.21 -12.82
CA LEU A 230 -2.63 -21.57 -13.66
C LEU A 230 -2.77 -22.96 -14.29
N PHE A 231 -3.25 -23.94 -13.54
CA PHE A 231 -3.43 -25.29 -14.05
C PHE A 231 -4.44 -25.32 -15.19
N LEU A 232 -5.62 -24.72 -15.00
CA LEU A 232 -6.70 -24.71 -15.98
C LEU A 232 -6.37 -23.90 -17.24
N THR A 233 -5.50 -22.89 -17.11
CA THR A 233 -5.16 -21.97 -18.20
C THR A 233 -3.82 -22.31 -18.88
N THR A 234 -3.08 -23.29 -18.37
CA THR A 234 -1.80 -23.74 -18.96
C THR A 234 -2.01 -25.05 -19.73
N PRO A 235 -1.91 -25.05 -21.08
CA PRO A 235 -1.97 -26.27 -21.87
C PRO A 235 -0.92 -27.29 -21.41
N GLU A 236 -1.26 -28.59 -21.41
CA GLU A 236 -0.47 -29.69 -20.79
C GLU A 236 1.01 -29.74 -21.20
N ASN A 237 1.33 -29.24 -22.41
CA ASN A 237 2.66 -29.26 -23.02
C ASN A 237 3.38 -27.90 -23.05
N THR A 238 2.79 -26.83 -22.50
CA THR A 238 3.42 -25.51 -22.52
C THR A 238 4.38 -25.28 -21.36
N ARG A 239 5.53 -24.66 -21.65
CA ARG A 239 6.43 -24.19 -20.58
C ARG A 239 5.74 -23.04 -19.84
N LEU A 240 5.60 -23.19 -18.52
CA LEU A 240 5.19 -22.11 -17.60
C LEU A 240 6.11 -20.89 -17.79
N SER A 241 5.67 -19.96 -18.63
CA SER A 241 6.39 -18.76 -18.99
C SER A 241 5.47 -17.57 -18.77
N SER A 242 5.91 -16.62 -17.96
CA SER A 242 5.17 -15.38 -17.75
C SER A 242 5.13 -14.48 -18.98
N LYS A 243 5.70 -14.86 -20.14
CA LYS A 243 5.74 -14.01 -21.33
C LYS A 243 4.79 -14.44 -22.44
N LYS A 244 4.33 -15.68 -22.44
CA LYS A 244 3.49 -16.27 -23.50
C LYS A 244 2.46 -17.18 -22.85
N HIS A 245 1.49 -16.59 -22.17
CA HIS A 245 0.40 -17.31 -21.52
C HIS A 245 -0.91 -17.01 -22.29
N PRO A 246 -1.73 -18.02 -22.61
CA PRO A 246 -2.88 -17.83 -23.51
C PRO A 246 -3.96 -16.92 -22.91
N PHE A 247 -4.22 -17.03 -21.61
CA PHE A 247 -5.29 -16.28 -20.93
C PHE A 247 -4.79 -15.10 -20.08
N PHE A 248 -3.48 -14.92 -19.93
CA PHE A 248 -2.93 -13.90 -19.02
C PHE A 248 -1.96 -13.00 -19.75
N THR A 249 -2.09 -11.69 -19.53
CA THR A 249 -1.01 -10.77 -19.85
C THR A 249 0.27 -11.14 -19.09
N PRO A 250 1.46 -10.74 -19.58
CA PRO A 250 2.70 -11.07 -18.89
C PRO A 250 2.77 -10.62 -17.42
N SER A 251 2.13 -9.48 -17.11
CA SER A 251 2.02 -8.95 -15.75
C SER A 251 1.12 -9.82 -14.88
N GLN A 252 -0.07 -10.20 -15.37
CA GLN A 252 -0.99 -11.09 -14.66
C GLN A 252 -0.36 -12.46 -14.43
N ALA A 253 0.21 -13.09 -15.46
CA ALA A 253 0.86 -14.39 -15.34
C ALA A 253 1.98 -14.35 -14.28
N PHE A 254 2.77 -13.28 -14.27
CA PHE A 254 3.81 -13.08 -13.27
C PHE A 254 3.25 -12.88 -11.86
N LYS A 255 2.16 -12.11 -11.71
CA LYS A 255 1.45 -11.93 -10.44
C LYS A 255 0.92 -13.26 -9.90
N VAL A 256 0.19 -14.01 -10.71
CA VAL A 256 -0.36 -15.33 -10.31
C VAL A 256 0.77 -16.28 -9.91
N LEU A 257 1.86 -16.37 -10.69
CA LEU A 257 3.03 -17.18 -10.35
C LEU A 257 3.72 -16.76 -9.04
N LYS A 258 3.76 -15.46 -8.74
CA LYS A 258 4.31 -14.95 -7.47
C LYS A 258 3.47 -15.38 -6.28
N VAL A 259 2.14 -15.26 -6.40
CA VAL A 259 1.19 -15.68 -5.37
C VAL A 259 1.37 -17.17 -5.09
N VAL A 260 1.28 -18.03 -6.11
CA VAL A 260 1.44 -19.48 -5.95
C VAL A 260 2.74 -19.86 -5.24
N ARG A 261 3.86 -19.22 -5.62
CA ARG A 261 5.20 -19.45 -5.06
C ARG A 261 5.45 -18.79 -3.70
N ASN A 262 4.45 -18.17 -3.09
CA ASN A 262 4.57 -17.45 -1.83
C ASN A 262 5.66 -16.36 -1.85
N LYS A 263 5.81 -15.67 -2.98
CA LYS A 263 6.78 -14.57 -3.17
C LYS A 263 6.15 -13.18 -3.06
N SER A 264 4.83 -13.13 -2.89
CA SER A 264 4.07 -11.90 -2.73
C SER A 264 2.85 -12.18 -1.85
N ASN A 265 2.50 -11.21 -1.01
CA ASN A 265 1.24 -11.19 -0.25
C ASN A 265 0.11 -10.51 -1.04
N GLU A 266 0.31 -10.30 -2.35
CA GLU A 266 -0.72 -9.75 -3.22
C GLU A 266 -1.94 -10.66 -3.28
N ILE A 267 -3.11 -10.04 -3.22
CA ILE A 267 -4.41 -10.69 -3.35
C ILE A 267 -4.83 -10.65 -4.83
N LEU A 268 -5.38 -11.75 -5.34
CA LEU A 268 -6.03 -11.76 -6.66
C LEU A 268 -7.42 -11.14 -6.51
N SER A 269 -7.77 -10.15 -7.34
CA SER A 269 -9.11 -9.57 -7.31
C SER A 269 -10.12 -10.62 -7.81
N LEU A 270 -11.32 -10.56 -7.25
CA LEU A 270 -12.38 -11.48 -7.62
C LEU A 270 -12.81 -11.29 -9.06
N GLY A 271 -12.89 -10.04 -9.54
CA GLY A 271 -13.13 -9.78 -10.96
C GLY A 271 -12.11 -10.46 -11.87
N PHE A 272 -10.82 -10.51 -11.47
CA PHE A 272 -9.82 -11.25 -12.23
C PHE A 272 -10.08 -12.77 -12.21
N ILE A 273 -10.40 -13.33 -11.04
CA ILE A 273 -10.70 -14.75 -10.89
C ILE A 273 -11.92 -15.14 -11.73
N LEU A 274 -13.05 -14.45 -11.54
CA LEU A 274 -14.32 -14.74 -12.21
C LEU A 274 -14.24 -14.56 -13.73
N ASN A 275 -13.60 -13.49 -14.22
CA ASN A 275 -13.43 -13.30 -15.66
C ASN A 275 -12.59 -14.42 -16.27
N THR A 276 -11.51 -14.83 -15.59
CA THR A 276 -10.69 -15.96 -16.06
C THR A 276 -11.52 -17.25 -16.13
N LEU A 277 -12.34 -17.53 -15.11
CA LEU A 277 -13.19 -18.74 -15.08
C LEU A 277 -14.24 -18.75 -16.20
N ARG A 278 -14.83 -17.59 -16.50
CA ARG A 278 -15.80 -17.46 -17.59
C ARG A 278 -15.14 -17.60 -18.96
N GLU A 279 -13.95 -17.04 -19.16
CA GLU A 279 -13.17 -17.21 -20.40
C GLU A 279 -12.83 -18.68 -20.70
N ILE A 280 -12.60 -19.50 -19.66
CA ILE A 280 -12.36 -20.94 -19.78
C ILE A 280 -13.63 -21.79 -19.61
N ASN A 281 -14.80 -21.16 -19.46
CA ASN A 281 -16.11 -21.79 -19.27
C ASN A 281 -16.18 -22.79 -18.09
N ILE A 282 -15.57 -22.46 -16.95
CA ILE A 282 -15.58 -23.29 -15.73
C ILE A 282 -16.41 -22.61 -14.65
N GLU A 283 -17.32 -23.35 -14.00
CA GLU A 283 -18.14 -22.79 -12.92
C GLU A 283 -17.34 -22.64 -11.61
N VAL A 284 -17.73 -21.66 -10.81
CA VAL A 284 -17.11 -21.44 -9.49
C VAL A 284 -17.28 -22.67 -8.58
N SER A 285 -18.41 -23.36 -8.68
CA SER A 285 -18.71 -24.63 -7.99
C SER A 285 -17.68 -25.73 -8.33
N ASP A 286 -17.22 -25.79 -9.58
CA ASP A 286 -16.27 -26.82 -10.04
C ASP A 286 -14.91 -26.68 -9.35
N LEU A 287 -14.53 -25.47 -8.94
CA LEU A 287 -13.27 -25.22 -8.23
C LEU A 287 -13.15 -26.00 -6.92
N LEU A 288 -14.28 -26.33 -6.26
CA LEU A 288 -14.28 -27.11 -5.03
C LEU A 288 -13.79 -28.54 -5.24
N TYR A 289 -14.02 -29.10 -6.44
CA TYR A 289 -13.78 -30.50 -6.75
C TYR A 289 -12.50 -30.72 -7.56
N LEU A 290 -11.95 -29.65 -8.14
CA LEU A 290 -10.74 -29.72 -8.94
C LEU A 290 -9.50 -30.02 -8.09
N LYS A 291 -8.81 -31.09 -8.45
CA LYS A 291 -7.51 -31.47 -7.87
C LYS A 291 -6.39 -31.18 -8.85
N VAL A 292 -5.40 -30.40 -8.42
CA VAL A 292 -4.21 -30.11 -9.23
C VAL A 292 -3.26 -31.31 -9.19
N PRO A 293 -2.89 -31.90 -10.34
CA PRO A 293 -1.95 -33.02 -10.38
C PRO A 293 -0.60 -32.69 -9.73
N MET A 294 -0.04 -33.64 -8.97
CA MET A 294 1.30 -33.49 -8.35
C MET A 294 2.39 -33.19 -9.38
N SER A 295 2.26 -33.72 -10.60
CA SER A 295 3.18 -33.45 -11.73
C SER A 295 3.20 -31.96 -12.09
N PHE A 296 2.05 -31.30 -12.14
CA PHE A 296 1.94 -29.86 -12.38
C PHE A 296 2.49 -29.06 -11.21
N MET A 297 2.15 -29.42 -9.97
CA MET A 297 2.71 -28.77 -8.78
C MET A 297 4.24 -28.82 -8.76
N LYS A 298 4.84 -29.98 -9.09
CA LYS A 298 6.29 -30.12 -9.27
C LYS A 298 6.82 -29.12 -10.31
N LYS A 299 6.20 -29.01 -11.49
CA LYS A 299 6.61 -28.01 -12.52
C LYS A 299 6.56 -26.56 -12.00
N VAL A 300 5.55 -26.20 -11.20
CA VAL A 300 5.36 -24.83 -10.69
C VAL A 300 6.34 -24.49 -9.56
N PHE A 301 6.52 -25.42 -8.62
CA PHE A 301 7.28 -25.21 -7.36
C PHE A 301 8.75 -25.59 -7.44
N ILE A 302 9.16 -26.48 -8.35
CA ILE A 302 10.58 -26.74 -8.59
C ILE A 302 11.20 -25.43 -9.07
N LYS A 303 11.89 -24.74 -8.15
CA LYS A 303 12.84 -23.68 -8.51
C LYS A 303 13.69 -24.30 -9.58
N LYS A 304 13.76 -23.69 -10.79
CA LYS A 304 14.74 -24.08 -11.82
C LYS A 304 16.04 -24.29 -11.07
N THR A 305 16.43 -25.54 -10.86
CA THR A 305 17.69 -25.89 -10.24
C THR A 305 18.70 -25.05 -10.99
N LYS A 306 19.46 -24.21 -10.26
CA LYS A 306 20.45 -23.32 -10.85
C LYS A 306 21.11 -24.12 -11.95
N ALA A 307 20.88 -23.73 -13.22
CA ALA A 307 21.26 -24.55 -14.36
C ALA A 307 22.66 -25.07 -14.08
N LYS A 308 22.81 -26.40 -14.05
CA LYS A 308 24.02 -27.12 -13.66
C LYS A 308 25.19 -26.31 -14.21
N LYS A 309 26.03 -25.74 -13.32
CA LYS A 309 27.01 -24.70 -13.65
C LYS A 309 27.75 -25.15 -14.92
N ILE A 310 27.41 -24.56 -16.06
CA ILE A 310 27.93 -25.01 -17.35
C ILE A 310 29.43 -24.79 -17.25
N ILE A 311 30.18 -25.88 -17.39
CA ILE A 311 31.64 -25.88 -17.35
C ILE A 311 32.09 -25.33 -18.71
N ILE A 312 32.92 -24.30 -18.71
CA ILE A 312 33.32 -23.58 -19.92
C ILE A 312 34.83 -23.55 -19.96
N GLU A 313 35.36 -24.00 -21.08
CA GLU A 313 36.79 -24.05 -21.35
C GLU A 313 37.22 -22.85 -22.20
N CYS A 314 38.47 -22.41 -22.05
CA CYS A 314 39.07 -21.45 -22.95
C CYS A 314 39.20 -22.05 -24.37
N LYS A 315 38.72 -21.34 -25.41
CA LYS A 315 38.84 -21.79 -26.83
C LYS A 315 39.89 -21.03 -27.64
N SER A 316 40.70 -20.18 -26.99
CA SER A 316 41.83 -19.49 -27.63
C SER A 316 43.02 -20.44 -27.74
N SER A 317 43.36 -20.88 -28.95
CA SER A 317 44.41 -21.90 -29.19
C SER A 317 45.81 -21.47 -28.75
N TRP A 318 46.06 -20.16 -28.63
CA TRP A 318 47.32 -19.58 -28.14
C TRP A 318 47.37 -19.40 -26.62
N CYS A 319 46.28 -19.67 -25.91
CA CYS A 319 46.27 -19.53 -24.47
C CYS A 319 46.92 -20.76 -23.82
N SER A 320 47.81 -20.57 -22.86
CA SER A 320 48.38 -21.67 -22.05
C SER A 320 47.33 -22.49 -21.27
N PHE A 321 46.09 -21.97 -21.16
CA PHE A 321 44.95 -22.64 -20.54
C PHE A 321 43.88 -23.10 -21.56
N PHE A 322 44.24 -23.22 -22.84
CA PHE A 322 43.35 -23.74 -23.89
C PHE A 322 42.74 -25.09 -23.50
N GLY A 323 41.43 -25.26 -23.73
CA GLY A 323 40.71 -26.49 -23.38
C GLY A 323 40.47 -26.69 -21.88
N THR A 324 40.89 -25.76 -21.02
CA THR A 324 40.72 -25.88 -19.55
C THR A 324 39.78 -24.83 -18.97
N VAL A 325 39.29 -25.10 -17.77
CA VAL A 325 38.35 -24.24 -17.02
C VAL A 325 39.02 -23.38 -15.96
N ASN A 326 40.28 -23.64 -15.64
CA ASN A 326 40.96 -23.15 -14.42
C ASN A 326 41.06 -21.62 -14.35
N LYS A 327 41.12 -20.95 -15.50
CA LYS A 327 41.18 -19.47 -15.60
C LYS A 327 39.90 -18.84 -16.11
N MET A 328 38.83 -19.61 -16.29
CA MET A 328 37.55 -19.10 -16.80
C MET A 328 36.71 -18.51 -15.66
N VAL A 329 36.31 -17.24 -15.82
CA VAL A 329 35.50 -16.52 -14.83
C VAL A 329 34.22 -15.99 -15.46
N ASP A 330 33.10 -16.22 -14.78
CA ASP A 330 31.77 -15.76 -15.18
C ASP A 330 31.60 -14.26 -14.89
N MET A 331 31.22 -13.50 -15.91
CA MET A 331 30.95 -12.07 -15.82
C MET A 331 29.54 -11.83 -15.26
N LYS A 332 29.32 -12.25 -14.00
CA LYS A 332 27.99 -12.30 -13.35
C LYS A 332 27.34 -10.94 -13.12
N ASN A 333 28.12 -9.87 -12.94
CA ASN A 333 27.62 -8.58 -12.44
C ASN A 333 27.85 -7.38 -13.36
N SER A 334 28.70 -7.49 -14.37
CA SER A 334 28.96 -6.42 -15.34
C SER A 334 27.94 -6.44 -16.49
N SER A 335 26.64 -6.52 -16.17
CA SER A 335 25.53 -6.25 -17.10
C SER A 335 25.68 -6.89 -18.48
N LYS A 336 25.07 -8.07 -18.66
CA LYS A 336 25.01 -8.90 -19.88
C LYS A 336 24.74 -8.20 -21.23
N GLY A 337 24.58 -6.87 -21.29
CA GLY A 337 24.49 -6.07 -22.52
C GLY A 337 25.34 -4.79 -22.57
N LYS A 338 26.30 -4.53 -21.65
CA LYS A 338 27.13 -3.30 -21.72
C LYS A 338 28.38 -3.41 -22.59
N PHE A 339 28.94 -4.62 -22.75
CA PHE A 339 30.19 -4.90 -23.49
C PHE A 339 30.03 -5.99 -24.56
N VAL A 340 28.79 -6.41 -24.80
CA VAL A 340 28.43 -7.43 -25.77
C VAL A 340 27.67 -6.73 -26.90
N PRO A 341 28.06 -6.94 -28.17
CA PRO A 341 27.32 -6.42 -29.31
C PRO A 341 25.83 -6.77 -29.22
N LYS A 342 24.93 -5.80 -29.43
CA LYS A 342 23.47 -6.00 -29.34
C LYS A 342 22.92 -7.06 -30.31
N THR A 343 23.69 -7.41 -31.33
CA THR A 343 23.31 -8.35 -32.39
C THR A 343 23.14 -9.79 -31.88
N TYR A 344 23.74 -10.18 -30.76
CA TYR A 344 23.64 -11.54 -30.24
C TYR A 344 23.17 -11.59 -28.77
N LEU A 345 22.15 -12.40 -28.50
CA LEU A 345 21.60 -12.60 -27.16
C LEU A 345 22.31 -13.76 -26.43
N TYR A 346 23.50 -13.51 -25.91
CA TYR A 346 24.21 -14.53 -25.11
C TYR A 346 23.53 -14.80 -23.76
N SER A 347 23.44 -16.08 -23.38
CA SER A 347 22.84 -16.49 -22.10
C SER A 347 23.79 -16.36 -20.91
N ALA A 348 25.08 -16.57 -21.16
CA ALA A 348 26.19 -16.46 -20.23
C ALA A 348 27.41 -15.90 -20.97
N VAL A 349 28.24 -15.15 -20.25
CA VAL A 349 29.48 -14.57 -20.77
C VAL A 349 30.60 -14.84 -19.77
N CYS A 350 31.70 -15.38 -20.25
CA CYS A 350 32.87 -15.71 -19.47
C CYS A 350 34.11 -15.09 -20.08
N VAL A 351 35.13 -14.86 -19.26
CA VAL A 351 36.45 -14.38 -19.71
C VAL A 351 37.53 -15.29 -19.17
N CYS A 352 38.57 -15.56 -19.98
CA CYS A 352 39.75 -16.27 -19.52
C CYS A 352 40.73 -15.28 -18.86
N LYS A 353 41.07 -15.46 -17.59
CA LYS A 353 42.01 -14.58 -16.86
C LYS A 353 43.47 -14.63 -17.37
N ASN A 354 43.78 -15.53 -18.30
CA ASN A 354 45.12 -15.63 -18.87
C ASN A 354 45.24 -14.85 -20.19
N CYS A 355 44.37 -15.15 -21.15
CA CYS A 355 44.38 -14.48 -22.46
C CYS A 355 43.36 -13.33 -22.59
N TRP A 356 42.53 -13.09 -21.57
CA TRP A 356 41.48 -12.06 -21.48
C TRP A 356 40.45 -12.04 -22.62
N ILE A 357 40.40 -13.12 -23.41
CA ILE A 357 39.37 -13.33 -24.41
C ILE A 357 38.03 -13.64 -23.75
N GLN A 358 36.99 -13.00 -24.26
CA GLN A 358 35.61 -13.19 -23.85
C GLN A 358 34.94 -14.29 -24.69
N PHE A 359 34.12 -15.08 -24.03
CA PHE A 359 33.34 -16.16 -24.63
C PHE A 359 31.87 -16.00 -24.25
N GLY A 360 30.96 -16.18 -25.21
CA GLY A 360 29.52 -16.07 -25.03
C GLY A 360 28.78 -17.33 -25.45
N LEU A 361 27.79 -17.75 -24.67
CA LEU A 361 26.90 -18.88 -25.03
C LEU A 361 25.73 -18.37 -25.87
N ASN A 362 25.84 -18.55 -27.18
CA ASN A 362 24.82 -18.20 -28.14
C ASN A 362 23.57 -19.06 -27.85
N LYS A 363 22.44 -18.41 -27.56
CA LYS A 363 21.20 -19.12 -27.19
C LYS A 363 20.59 -19.91 -28.33
N GLU A 364 20.76 -19.44 -29.55
CA GLU A 364 20.15 -20.04 -30.74
C GLU A 364 20.97 -21.24 -31.17
N LEU A 365 22.28 -21.07 -31.26
CA LEU A 365 23.19 -22.13 -31.71
C LEU A 365 23.58 -23.08 -30.58
N SER A 366 23.30 -22.74 -29.32
CA SER A 366 23.76 -23.48 -28.14
C SER A 366 25.28 -23.73 -28.14
N LYS A 367 26.05 -22.84 -28.77
CA LYS A 367 27.51 -22.92 -28.92
C LYS A 367 28.20 -21.73 -28.24
N TRP A 368 29.41 -21.98 -27.76
CA TRP A 368 30.29 -20.94 -27.24
C TRP A 368 31.05 -20.28 -28.39
N GLU A 369 31.00 -18.96 -28.43
CA GLU A 369 31.65 -18.14 -29.44
C GLU A 369 32.58 -17.13 -28.78
N ILE A 370 33.67 -16.77 -29.47
CA ILE A 370 34.54 -15.67 -29.05
C ILE A 370 33.79 -14.35 -29.27
N ILE A 371 33.82 -13.47 -28.28
CA ILE A 371 33.22 -12.14 -28.35
C ILE A 371 34.33 -11.11 -28.64
N ASN A 372 34.04 -10.15 -29.51
CA ASN A 372 34.86 -8.97 -29.85
C ASN A 372 36.18 -9.22 -30.61
N ILE A 373 36.79 -10.41 -30.52
CA ILE A 373 38.00 -10.77 -31.29
C ILE A 373 37.69 -11.87 -32.30
N SER A 374 37.96 -11.60 -33.58
CA SER A 374 37.93 -12.61 -34.64
C SER A 374 39.28 -13.33 -34.67
N LYS A 375 39.28 -14.66 -34.51
CA LYS A 375 40.49 -15.48 -34.61
C LYS A 375 41.19 -15.32 -35.97
N ASN A 376 40.43 -15.28 -37.05
CA ASN A 376 40.97 -15.16 -38.41
C ASN A 376 41.67 -13.81 -38.58
N LEU A 377 41.00 -12.72 -38.16
CA LEU A 377 41.56 -11.38 -38.27
C LEU A 377 42.81 -11.19 -37.38
N LEU A 378 42.85 -11.85 -36.21
CA LEU A 378 44.03 -11.84 -35.34
C LEU A 378 45.22 -12.54 -36.00
N SER A 379 44.99 -13.66 -36.70
CA SER A 379 46.02 -14.36 -37.47
C SER A 379 46.51 -13.51 -38.64
N GLU A 380 45.60 -12.98 -39.47
CA GLU A 380 45.95 -12.18 -40.65
C GLU A 380 46.77 -10.94 -40.28
N ILE A 381 46.40 -10.23 -39.20
CA ILE A 381 47.18 -9.08 -38.72
C ILE A 381 48.57 -9.52 -38.25
N ASN A 382 48.68 -10.65 -37.56
CA ASN A 382 49.98 -11.18 -37.13
C ASN A 382 50.87 -11.53 -38.33
N ASP A 383 50.32 -12.19 -39.34
CA ASP A 383 51.04 -12.58 -40.56
C ASP A 383 51.59 -11.33 -41.28
N TYR A 384 50.81 -10.25 -41.37
CA TYR A 384 51.31 -9.00 -41.94
C TYR A 384 52.39 -8.32 -41.09
N ILE A 385 52.29 -8.38 -39.76
CA ILE A 385 53.35 -7.88 -38.88
C ILE A 385 54.64 -8.69 -39.09
N GLU A 386 54.55 -10.01 -39.24
CA GLU A 386 55.68 -10.91 -39.51
C GLU A 386 56.39 -10.59 -40.83
N ILE A 387 55.63 -10.25 -41.87
CA ILE A 387 56.17 -9.83 -43.17
C ILE A 387 56.79 -8.42 -43.11
N GLY A 388 56.59 -7.67 -42.01
CA GLY A 388 57.13 -6.33 -41.82
C GLY A 388 56.26 -5.22 -42.42
N PHE A 389 54.97 -5.46 -42.61
CA PHE A 389 54.06 -4.42 -43.09
C PHE A 389 53.89 -3.32 -42.04
N SER A 390 53.90 -2.07 -42.50
CA SER A 390 53.53 -0.92 -41.67
C SER A 390 52.04 -0.94 -41.32
N GLU A 391 51.68 -0.29 -40.21
CA GLU A 391 50.30 -0.15 -39.74
C GLU A 391 49.35 0.37 -40.85
N LYS A 392 49.82 1.36 -41.64
CA LYS A 392 49.06 1.93 -42.77
C LYS A 392 48.81 0.90 -43.86
N GLN A 393 49.80 0.06 -44.18
CA GLN A 393 49.66 -1.02 -45.17
C GLN A 393 48.66 -2.07 -44.67
N ILE A 394 48.74 -2.47 -43.39
CA ILE A 394 47.79 -3.43 -42.78
C ILE A 394 46.35 -2.91 -42.87
N ILE A 395 46.13 -1.64 -42.51
CA ILE A 395 44.81 -0.98 -42.61
C ILE A 395 44.30 -1.00 -44.05
N GLN A 396 45.16 -0.68 -45.02
CA GLN A 396 44.81 -0.63 -46.44
C GLN A 396 44.45 -2.02 -46.99
N GLN A 397 45.21 -3.06 -46.63
CA GLN A 397 44.98 -4.43 -47.09
C GLN A 397 43.70 -5.02 -46.52
N LEU A 398 43.49 -4.89 -45.21
CA LEU A 398 42.34 -5.49 -44.53
C LEU A 398 41.04 -4.70 -44.71
N ARG A 399 41.12 -3.44 -45.17
CA ARG A 399 39.98 -2.53 -45.36
C ARG A 399 39.08 -2.41 -44.12
N ILE A 400 39.69 -2.42 -42.93
CA ILE A 400 39.00 -2.23 -41.65
C ILE A 400 39.41 -0.91 -41.00
N TYR A 401 38.58 -0.41 -40.08
CA TYR A 401 38.85 0.86 -39.39
C TYR A 401 40.19 0.83 -38.64
N PRO A 402 41.00 1.91 -38.69
CA PRO A 402 42.31 1.98 -38.04
C PRO A 402 42.30 1.56 -36.57
N ASN A 403 41.37 2.10 -35.77
CA ASN A 403 41.26 1.76 -34.34
C ASN A 403 41.00 0.28 -34.08
N LYS A 404 40.37 -0.42 -35.03
CA LYS A 404 40.18 -1.88 -34.93
C LYS A 404 41.49 -2.60 -35.20
N VAL A 405 42.31 -2.17 -36.16
CA VAL A 405 43.66 -2.72 -36.35
C VAL A 405 44.50 -2.53 -35.10
N TYR A 406 44.57 -1.30 -34.57
CA TYR A 406 45.34 -1.01 -33.35
C TYR A 406 44.86 -1.79 -32.13
N TYR A 407 43.55 -2.03 -32.00
CA TYR A 407 43.00 -2.88 -30.93
C TYR A 407 43.52 -4.33 -30.98
N TYR A 408 43.67 -4.90 -32.19
CA TYR A 408 44.22 -6.24 -32.38
C TYR A 408 45.74 -6.24 -32.25
N MET A 409 46.44 -5.24 -32.80
CA MET A 409 47.88 -5.08 -32.64
C MET A 409 48.28 -4.96 -31.17
N GLY A 410 47.59 -4.14 -30.39
CA GLY A 410 47.81 -4.03 -28.95
C GLY A 410 47.66 -5.37 -28.22
N TYR A 411 46.72 -6.21 -28.65
CA TYR A 411 46.57 -7.58 -28.12
C TYR A 411 47.74 -8.49 -28.50
N ILE A 412 48.12 -8.49 -29.79
CA ILE A 412 49.23 -9.31 -30.31
C ILE A 412 50.52 -8.94 -29.61
N TYR A 413 50.82 -7.65 -29.54
CA TYR A 413 52.02 -7.15 -28.87
C TYR A 413 52.06 -7.49 -27.38
N ARG A 414 50.92 -7.45 -26.68
CA ARG A 414 50.88 -7.76 -25.25
C ARG A 414 51.02 -9.24 -24.94
N TYR A 415 50.35 -10.11 -25.70
CA TYR A 415 50.25 -11.53 -25.37
C TYR A 415 51.08 -12.44 -26.27
N ASN A 416 51.69 -11.90 -27.33
CA ASN A 416 52.42 -12.61 -28.39
C ASN A 416 51.83 -13.99 -28.70
N PRO A 417 50.55 -14.05 -29.14
CA PRO A 417 49.82 -15.32 -29.26
C PRO A 417 50.43 -16.32 -30.24
N PHE A 418 51.34 -15.87 -31.11
CA PHE A 418 51.98 -16.69 -32.14
C PHE A 418 53.51 -16.86 -31.92
N CYS A 419 54.03 -16.43 -30.77
CA CYS A 419 55.44 -16.59 -30.38
C CYS A 419 56.45 -16.02 -31.40
N ASN A 420 56.15 -14.87 -31.99
CA ASN A 420 57.02 -14.23 -32.96
C ASN A 420 58.22 -13.58 -32.27
N LYS A 421 59.44 -13.98 -32.66
CA LYS A 421 60.73 -13.52 -32.09
C LYS A 421 61.16 -12.14 -32.61
N ASN A 422 60.55 -11.65 -33.70
CA ASN A 422 60.92 -10.39 -34.35
C ASN A 422 60.06 -9.19 -33.89
N LEU A 423 59.19 -9.36 -32.88
CA LEU A 423 58.38 -8.29 -32.33
C LEU A 423 59.22 -7.40 -31.41
N ILE A 424 60.01 -6.49 -31.99
CA ILE A 424 60.74 -5.48 -31.21
C ILE A 424 59.78 -4.31 -30.92
N LEU A 425 59.26 -4.26 -29.70
CA LEU A 425 58.47 -3.14 -29.17
C LEU A 425 59.31 -2.17 -28.33
N GLU A 426 60.52 -2.57 -27.96
CA GLU A 426 61.29 -1.99 -26.86
C GLU A 426 61.55 -0.48 -27.04
N ASP A 427 61.57 0.02 -28.27
CA ASP A 427 61.81 1.43 -28.56
C ASP A 427 60.54 2.31 -28.65
N ARG A 428 59.34 1.71 -28.70
CA ARG A 428 58.08 2.45 -28.99
C ARG A 428 57.13 2.57 -27.81
N ILE A 429 57.13 1.63 -26.87
CA ILE A 429 56.18 1.63 -25.75
C ILE A 429 56.95 1.52 -24.43
N THR A 430 56.84 2.55 -23.58
CA THR A 430 57.42 2.53 -22.24
C THR A 430 56.50 1.79 -21.28
N GLU A 431 56.98 0.73 -20.63
CA GLU A 431 56.15 0.01 -19.68
C GLU A 431 55.77 0.92 -18.48
N VAL A 432 54.47 1.03 -18.21
CA VAL A 432 53.92 1.88 -17.13
C VAL A 432 53.55 0.99 -15.94
N ASN A 433 53.78 1.48 -14.72
CA ASN A 433 53.36 0.77 -13.51
C ASN A 433 51.86 0.44 -13.53
N SER A 434 51.50 -0.80 -13.19
CA SER A 434 50.13 -1.29 -13.25
C SER A 434 49.14 -0.51 -12.37
N SER A 435 49.58 0.08 -11.24
CA SER A 435 48.70 0.90 -10.40
C SER A 435 48.27 2.19 -11.12
N ILE A 436 49.24 2.89 -11.73
CA ILE A 436 49.02 4.10 -12.53
C ILE A 436 48.13 3.78 -13.73
N LEU A 437 48.33 2.63 -14.38
CA LEU A 437 47.48 2.20 -15.49
C LEU A 437 46.02 2.02 -15.05
N ILE A 438 45.76 1.38 -13.91
CA ILE A 438 44.40 1.23 -13.39
C ILE A 438 43.76 2.61 -13.15
N ASP A 439 44.48 3.53 -12.50
CA ASP A 439 43.98 4.88 -12.22
C ASP A 439 43.67 5.65 -13.50
N ASN A 440 44.55 5.59 -14.50
CA ASN A 440 44.33 6.21 -15.81
C ASN A 440 43.11 5.61 -16.52
N PHE A 441 42.97 4.28 -16.54
CA PHE A 441 41.81 3.62 -17.15
C PHE A 441 40.51 3.85 -16.38
N SER A 442 40.57 4.16 -15.08
CA SER A 442 39.42 4.56 -14.27
C SER A 442 38.80 5.87 -14.77
N LEU A 443 39.65 6.83 -15.20
CA LEU A 443 39.25 8.11 -15.79
C LEU A 443 38.67 7.93 -17.21
N LEU A 444 39.18 6.95 -17.96
CA LEU A 444 38.73 6.63 -19.33
C LEU A 444 37.42 5.82 -19.40
N LYS A 445 36.88 5.41 -18.26
CA LYS A 445 35.68 4.56 -18.14
C LYS A 445 34.46 4.98 -18.97
N PRO A 446 34.14 6.28 -19.13
CA PRO A 446 33.02 6.70 -19.97
C PRO A 446 33.16 6.32 -21.45
N PHE A 447 34.39 6.12 -21.93
CA PHE A 447 34.71 6.00 -23.36
C PHE A 447 34.93 4.56 -23.84
N TRP A 448 35.03 3.58 -22.93
CA TRP A 448 35.38 2.18 -23.24
C TRP A 448 34.54 1.50 -24.33
N ARG A 449 33.32 1.98 -24.60
CA ARG A 449 32.44 1.40 -25.64
C ARG A 449 32.83 1.77 -27.05
N LYS A 450 33.55 2.88 -27.21
CA LYS A 450 33.89 3.46 -28.50
C LYS A 450 35.41 3.50 -28.54
N SER A 451 36.01 2.46 -29.10
CA SER A 451 37.47 2.30 -29.18
C SER A 451 38.18 3.56 -29.70
N TYR A 452 37.60 4.23 -30.70
CA TYR A 452 38.14 5.50 -31.21
C TYR A 452 38.13 6.64 -30.18
N LEU A 453 37.06 6.79 -29.38
CA LEU A 453 37.02 7.82 -28.34
C LEU A 453 37.97 7.49 -27.19
N LEU A 454 38.13 6.20 -26.87
CA LEU A 454 39.07 5.77 -25.85
C LEU A 454 40.50 6.21 -26.21
N ALA A 455 40.94 5.96 -27.45
CA ALA A 455 42.26 6.38 -27.93
C ALA A 455 42.43 7.90 -27.94
N ILE A 456 41.43 8.65 -28.44
CA ILE A 456 41.49 10.13 -28.45
C ILE A 456 41.64 10.68 -27.03
N GLN A 457 40.85 10.17 -26.08
CA GLN A 457 40.89 10.66 -24.70
C GLN A 457 42.16 10.24 -23.96
N ALA A 458 42.68 9.06 -24.24
CA ALA A 458 43.97 8.63 -23.71
C ALA A 458 45.13 9.50 -24.20
N SER A 459 45.08 9.89 -25.48
CA SER A 459 46.05 10.83 -26.06
C SER A 459 45.99 12.21 -25.39
N ILE A 460 44.79 12.76 -25.20
CA ILE A 460 44.61 14.07 -24.57
C ILE A 460 45.07 14.06 -23.10
N LEU A 461 44.69 13.03 -22.33
CA LEU A 461 44.92 13.01 -20.89
C LEU A 461 46.33 12.54 -20.50
N PHE A 462 46.90 11.61 -21.27
CA PHE A 462 48.12 10.90 -20.89
C PHE A 462 49.20 10.90 -21.97
N GLY A 463 48.96 11.56 -23.11
CA GLY A 463 49.92 11.61 -24.22
C GLY A 463 50.08 10.28 -24.96
N TRP A 464 49.21 9.29 -24.74
CA TRP A 464 49.32 7.98 -25.38
C TRP A 464 48.89 8.03 -26.84
N ASP A 465 49.69 7.44 -27.72
CA ASP A 465 49.23 7.18 -29.09
C ASP A 465 48.19 6.05 -29.12
N VAL A 466 47.61 5.81 -30.29
CA VAL A 466 46.51 4.84 -30.46
C VAL A 466 46.99 3.42 -30.13
N LEU A 467 48.22 3.07 -30.54
CA LEU A 467 48.79 1.74 -30.30
C LEU A 467 49.06 1.50 -28.82
N SER A 468 49.75 2.43 -28.15
CA SER A 468 50.05 2.39 -26.72
C SER A 468 48.77 2.31 -25.90
N THR A 469 47.73 3.07 -26.30
CA THR A 469 46.42 3.00 -25.62
C THR A 469 45.86 1.58 -25.63
N PHE A 470 45.89 0.89 -26.77
CA PHE A 470 45.36 -0.47 -26.85
C PHE A 470 46.31 -1.53 -26.28
N TYR A 471 47.63 -1.31 -26.32
CA TYR A 471 48.59 -2.15 -25.61
C TYR A 471 48.32 -2.12 -24.09
N TYR A 472 48.20 -0.93 -23.49
CA TYR A 472 47.87 -0.79 -22.07
C TYR A 472 46.43 -1.24 -21.74
N TYR A 473 45.48 -1.04 -22.66
CA TYR A 473 44.13 -1.58 -22.50
C TYR A 473 44.18 -3.08 -22.23
N TRP A 474 45.04 -3.80 -22.95
CA TRP A 474 45.19 -5.25 -22.84
C TRP A 474 46.05 -5.72 -21.66
N HIS A 475 46.57 -4.80 -20.84
CA HIS A 475 47.28 -5.15 -19.61
C HIS A 475 46.38 -6.00 -18.67
N PRO A 476 46.85 -7.12 -18.09
CA PRO A 476 46.01 -8.04 -17.30
C PRO A 476 45.22 -7.36 -16.17
N GLU A 477 45.86 -6.46 -15.45
CA GLU A 477 45.33 -5.66 -14.35
C GLU A 477 44.23 -4.71 -14.83
N VAL A 478 44.41 -4.09 -16.00
CA VAL A 478 43.39 -3.24 -16.65
C VAL A 478 42.21 -4.09 -17.10
N GLN A 479 42.44 -5.26 -17.72
CA GLN A 479 41.36 -6.18 -18.10
C GLN A 479 40.60 -6.73 -16.88
N GLN A 480 41.32 -7.02 -15.80
CA GLN A 480 40.74 -7.41 -14.51
C GLN A 480 39.86 -6.30 -13.94
N TYR A 481 40.35 -5.05 -13.96
CA TYR A 481 39.61 -3.85 -13.58
C TYR A 481 38.33 -3.67 -14.42
N ILE A 482 38.44 -3.81 -15.75
CA ILE A 482 37.33 -3.62 -16.68
C ILE A 482 36.25 -4.69 -16.51
N TYR A 483 36.63 -5.98 -16.40
CA TYR A 483 35.67 -7.09 -16.47
C TYR A 483 35.23 -7.63 -15.12
N LEU A 484 36.11 -7.66 -14.13
CA LEU A 484 35.91 -8.42 -12.90
C LEU A 484 35.72 -7.55 -11.67
N GLU A 485 36.28 -6.33 -11.65
CA GLU A 485 36.01 -5.45 -10.53
C GLU A 485 34.54 -4.99 -10.52
N GLU A 486 33.83 -5.34 -9.46
CA GLU A 486 32.44 -4.95 -9.17
C GLU A 486 32.27 -3.45 -8.83
N ASN A 487 33.14 -2.61 -9.40
CA ASN A 487 33.40 -1.23 -9.00
C ASN A 487 32.31 -0.22 -9.44
N SER A 488 31.09 -0.68 -9.69
CA SER A 488 29.92 0.20 -9.69
C SER A 488 28.83 -0.20 -8.71
N ARG A 489 28.97 -1.29 -7.96
CA ARG A 489 28.00 -1.68 -6.92
C ARG A 489 28.60 -1.60 -5.53
N LEU A 490 29.83 -2.05 -5.33
CA LEU A 490 30.51 -1.95 -4.03
C LEU A 490 30.97 -0.52 -3.74
N THR A 491 31.59 0.17 -4.71
CA THR A 491 31.93 1.61 -4.62
C THR A 491 30.69 2.47 -4.43
N ASN A 492 29.61 2.23 -5.19
CA ASN A 492 28.35 2.94 -5.01
C ASN A 492 27.66 2.61 -3.68
N ARG A 493 27.89 1.42 -3.10
CA ARG A 493 27.39 1.07 -1.77
C ARG A 493 28.20 1.75 -0.67
N LYS A 494 29.54 1.73 -0.76
CA LYS A 494 30.43 2.46 0.16
C LYS A 494 30.13 3.96 0.12
N LYS A 495 30.10 4.58 -1.07
CA LYS A 495 29.71 6.00 -1.25
C LYS A 495 28.30 6.28 -0.73
N ARG A 496 27.34 5.36 -0.89
CA ARG A 496 26.00 5.52 -0.33
C ARG A 496 25.99 5.45 1.19
N GLU A 497 26.75 4.54 1.80
CA GLU A 497 26.83 4.42 3.26
C GLU A 497 27.55 5.62 3.88
N GLU A 498 28.64 6.07 3.26
CA GLU A 498 29.34 7.31 3.63
C GLU A 498 28.41 8.52 3.51
N LEU A 499 27.73 8.68 2.36
CA LEU A 499 26.75 9.75 2.17
C LEU A 499 25.60 9.67 3.18
N LYS A 500 25.15 8.46 3.53
CA LYS A 500 24.12 8.24 4.55
C LYS A 500 24.61 8.64 5.94
N ASN A 501 25.86 8.33 6.29
CA ASN A 501 26.45 8.70 7.57
C ASN A 501 26.61 10.23 7.66
N ASN A 502 27.16 10.86 6.63
CA ASN A 502 27.30 12.32 6.56
C ASN A 502 25.92 13.01 6.63
N MET A 503 24.93 12.48 5.90
CA MET A 503 23.55 12.96 5.96
C MET A 503 22.97 12.87 7.37
N ASN A 504 23.20 11.77 8.10
CA ASN A 504 22.72 11.61 9.46
C ASN A 504 23.38 12.61 10.43
N GLU A 505 24.66 12.90 10.26
CA GLU A 505 25.37 13.92 11.06
C GLU A 505 24.84 15.34 10.77
N VAL A 506 24.60 15.68 9.50
CA VAL A 506 23.95 16.95 9.13
C VAL A 506 22.55 17.04 9.74
N ILE A 507 21.75 15.97 9.67
CA ILE A 507 20.42 15.92 10.28
C ILE A 507 20.50 16.18 11.79
N LYS A 508 21.42 15.54 12.50
CA LYS A 508 21.62 15.78 13.95
C LYS A 508 21.96 17.24 14.23
N LYS A 509 22.84 17.85 13.44
CA LYS A 509 23.17 19.29 13.58
C LYS A 509 21.95 20.17 13.36
N LEU A 510 21.16 19.94 12.31
CA LEU A 510 19.95 20.71 12.03
C LEU A 510 18.89 20.57 13.12
N VAL A 511 18.71 19.36 13.69
CA VAL A 511 17.83 19.13 14.84
C VAL A 511 18.30 19.91 16.06
N ASN A 512 19.58 19.82 16.41
CA ASN A 512 20.15 20.50 17.58
C ASN A 512 20.12 22.03 17.45
N SER A 513 20.24 22.57 16.24
CA SER A 513 20.15 24.00 15.95
C SER A 513 18.72 24.50 15.73
N ASN A 514 17.70 23.64 15.88
CA ASN A 514 16.29 23.95 15.66
C ASN A 514 15.94 24.47 14.24
N ILE A 515 16.78 24.17 13.24
CA ILE A 515 16.58 24.59 11.83
C ILE A 515 15.56 23.66 11.16
N GLU A 516 14.77 24.18 10.20
CA GLU A 516 13.83 23.34 9.46
C GLU A 516 14.56 22.31 8.59
N ILE A 517 14.24 21.03 8.80
CA ILE A 517 14.79 19.94 8.00
C ILE A 517 14.09 19.93 6.63
N SER A 518 14.87 20.20 5.58
CA SER A 518 14.43 20.06 4.19
C SER A 518 15.44 19.26 3.36
N ILE A 519 15.00 18.69 2.24
CA ILE A 519 15.90 17.95 1.34
C ILE A 519 16.94 18.90 0.73
N ASN A 520 16.55 20.13 0.41
CA ASN A 520 17.43 21.15 -0.16
C ASN A 520 18.51 21.57 0.84
N GLU A 521 18.14 21.76 2.11
CA GLU A 521 19.08 22.16 3.16
C GLU A 521 20.14 21.09 3.41
N ILE A 522 19.71 19.82 3.46
CA ILE A 522 20.61 18.69 3.61
C ILE A 522 21.51 18.53 2.38
N ALA A 523 20.96 18.73 1.17
CA ALA A 523 21.74 18.66 -0.06
C ALA A 523 22.83 19.75 -0.09
N ALA A 524 22.46 20.99 0.24
CA ALA A 524 23.39 22.12 0.33
C ALA A 524 24.48 21.89 1.39
N SER A 525 24.10 21.41 2.59
CA SER A 525 25.04 21.10 3.68
C SER A 525 26.03 19.98 3.35
N LEU A 526 25.69 19.12 2.38
CA LEU A 526 26.53 18.02 1.90
C LEU A 526 27.29 18.36 0.60
N ASP A 527 27.15 19.59 0.10
CA ASP A 527 27.67 20.04 -1.20
C ASP A 527 27.27 19.12 -2.37
N ILE A 528 26.00 18.73 -2.41
CA ILE A 528 25.43 17.89 -3.47
C ILE A 528 24.08 18.39 -3.94
N THR A 529 23.62 17.86 -5.08
CA THR A 529 22.26 18.13 -5.57
C THR A 529 21.21 17.25 -4.89
N GLU A 530 19.96 17.74 -4.82
CA GLU A 530 18.80 16.95 -4.39
C GLU A 530 18.65 15.65 -5.22
N LYS A 531 18.97 15.70 -6.53
CA LYS A 531 18.88 14.55 -7.43
C LYS A 531 19.76 13.40 -6.94
N THR A 532 20.94 13.70 -6.39
CA THR A 532 21.87 12.71 -5.81
C THR A 532 21.23 12.00 -4.61
N LEU A 533 20.60 12.75 -3.69
CA LEU A 533 19.88 12.16 -2.55
C LEU A 533 18.70 11.29 -2.99
N ARG A 534 17.97 11.70 -4.03
CA ARG A 534 16.86 10.93 -4.61
C ARG A 534 17.36 9.64 -5.29
N TYR A 535 18.43 9.73 -6.08
CA TYR A 535 19.07 8.60 -6.75
C TYR A 535 19.46 7.49 -5.77
N HIS A 536 20.02 7.85 -4.62
CA HIS A 536 20.39 6.91 -3.55
C HIS A 536 19.22 6.52 -2.61
N SER A 537 18.00 6.98 -2.91
CA SER A 537 16.79 6.76 -2.11
C SER A 537 16.91 7.24 -0.65
N LEU A 538 17.75 8.24 -0.38
CA LEU A 538 17.97 8.78 0.96
C LEU A 538 16.89 9.78 1.40
N HIS A 539 16.18 10.39 0.44
CA HIS A 539 15.03 11.28 0.69
C HIS A 539 13.93 10.65 1.59
N LYS A 540 13.78 9.31 1.56
CA LYS A 540 12.82 8.61 2.43
C LYS A 540 13.21 8.73 3.91
N ASN A 541 14.50 8.64 4.22
CA ASN A 541 15.00 8.79 5.59
C ASN A 541 14.83 10.24 6.05
N ILE A 542 15.13 11.20 5.17
CA ILE A 542 14.94 12.64 5.44
C ILE A 542 13.47 12.92 5.76
N ASN A 543 12.53 12.41 4.96
CA ASN A 543 11.10 12.60 5.21
C ASN A 543 10.64 11.95 6.51
N LYS A 544 11.19 10.79 6.87
CA LYS A 544 10.90 10.14 8.14
C LYS A 544 11.34 11.02 9.32
N VAL A 545 12.57 11.51 9.30
CA VAL A 545 13.09 12.38 10.37
C VAL A 545 12.36 13.72 10.39
N LYS A 546 11.97 14.27 9.24
CA LYS A 546 11.13 15.49 9.17
C LYS A 546 9.79 15.29 9.88
N MET A 547 9.15 14.14 9.71
CA MET A 547 7.90 13.83 10.41
C MET A 547 8.12 13.63 11.91
N GLU A 548 9.18 12.91 12.32
CA GLU A 548 9.53 12.71 13.73
C GLU A 548 9.83 14.06 14.41
N ASN A 549 10.64 14.93 13.81
CA ASN A 549 10.95 16.25 14.35
C ASN A 549 9.69 17.13 14.47
N LYS A 550 8.78 17.06 13.49
CA LYS A 550 7.50 17.79 13.56
C LYS A 550 6.61 17.29 14.70
N LEU A 551 6.59 15.99 14.96
CA LEU A 551 5.85 15.41 16.08
C LEU A 551 6.47 15.81 17.43
N ASN A 552 7.80 15.79 17.55
CA ASN A 552 8.50 16.19 18.77
C ASN A 552 8.26 17.67 19.09
N LYS A 553 8.44 18.58 18.11
CA LYS A 553 8.12 20.01 18.29
C LYS A 553 6.67 20.23 18.70
N LYS A 554 5.75 19.47 18.10
CA LYS A 554 4.34 19.52 18.47
C LYS A 554 4.12 19.08 19.93
N ALA A 555 4.77 18.01 20.38
CA ALA A 555 4.67 17.54 21.76
C ALA A 555 5.28 18.53 22.77
N GLU A 556 6.41 19.17 22.42
CA GLU A 556 7.02 20.24 23.22
C GLU A 556 6.09 21.46 23.34
N GLU A 557 5.50 21.89 22.22
CA GLU A 557 4.47 22.95 22.22
C GLU A 557 3.25 22.57 23.06
N GLU A 558 2.76 21.32 22.95
CA GLU A 558 1.65 20.82 23.78
C GLU A 558 2.00 20.88 25.28
N ALA A 559 3.20 20.47 25.67
CA ALA A 559 3.66 20.52 27.06
C ALA A 559 3.71 21.95 27.60
N LEU A 560 4.23 22.90 26.82
CA LEU A 560 4.25 24.33 27.20
C LEU A 560 2.84 24.91 27.34
N ILE A 561 1.90 24.48 26.48
CA ILE A 561 0.50 24.91 26.59
C ILE A 561 -0.12 24.36 27.87
N PHE A 562 0.08 23.08 28.19
CA PHE A 562 -0.41 22.49 29.44
C PHE A 562 0.16 23.18 30.67
N GLU A 563 1.47 23.48 30.68
CA GLU A 563 2.11 24.21 31.78
C GLU A 563 1.46 25.58 32.01
N LYS A 564 1.18 26.33 30.94
CA LYS A 564 0.46 27.61 31.04
C LYS A 564 -0.96 27.44 31.57
N ILE A 565 -1.68 26.40 31.15
CA ILE A 565 -3.03 26.10 31.66
C ILE A 565 -2.97 25.75 33.15
N ASP A 566 -2.01 24.95 33.58
CA ASP A 566 -1.85 24.59 34.99
C ASP A 566 -1.51 25.81 35.86
N ASN A 567 -0.66 26.71 35.37
CA ASN A 567 -0.37 27.96 36.04
C ASN A 567 -1.62 28.86 36.15
N PHE A 568 -2.47 28.88 35.13
CA PHE A 568 -3.78 29.55 35.19
C PHE A 568 -4.73 28.91 36.22
N ILE A 569 -4.80 27.59 36.27
CA ILE A 569 -5.65 26.88 37.25
C ILE A 569 -5.18 27.20 38.68
N LYS A 570 -3.86 27.19 38.92
CA LYS A 570 -3.27 27.52 40.22
C LYS A 570 -3.62 28.94 40.66
N SER A 571 -3.60 29.92 39.75
CA SER A 571 -3.95 31.30 40.10
C SER A 571 -5.43 31.47 40.46
N LYS A 572 -6.34 30.78 39.77
CA LYS A 572 -7.79 30.84 40.03
C LYS A 572 -8.25 30.02 41.23
N LYS A 573 -7.54 28.94 41.58
CA LYS A 573 -7.88 28.10 42.74
C LYS A 573 -7.75 28.86 44.05
N ASN A 574 -6.83 29.82 44.15
CA ASN A 574 -6.61 30.62 45.35
C ASN A 574 -7.71 31.67 45.58
N SER A 575 -8.41 32.10 44.53
CA SER A 575 -9.47 33.12 44.63
C SER A 575 -10.88 32.54 44.70
N GLU A 576 -11.02 31.21 44.65
CA GLU A 576 -12.32 30.54 44.49
C GLU A 576 -13.16 31.17 43.35
N GLU A 577 -12.53 31.49 42.22
CA GLU A 577 -13.23 32.06 41.07
C GLU A 577 -13.65 30.97 40.07
N GLN A 578 -14.74 31.24 39.33
CA GLN A 578 -15.13 30.39 38.20
C GLN A 578 -14.15 30.54 37.04
N ILE A 579 -13.73 29.42 36.46
CA ILE A 579 -12.91 29.38 35.25
C ILE A 579 -13.81 29.47 34.01
N PHE A 580 -13.57 30.47 33.16
CA PHE A 580 -14.20 30.58 31.85
C PHE A 580 -13.25 30.20 30.72
N VAL A 581 -13.78 29.52 29.70
CA VAL A 581 -13.01 29.04 28.53
C VAL A 581 -12.23 30.17 27.84
N HIS A 582 -12.87 31.33 27.63
CA HIS A 582 -12.25 32.46 26.94
C HIS A 582 -11.09 33.09 27.74
N GLU A 583 -11.13 33.02 29.08
CA GLU A 583 -10.03 33.50 29.93
C GLU A 583 -8.81 32.59 29.83
N VAL A 584 -9.02 31.27 29.76
CA VAL A 584 -7.92 30.31 29.58
C VAL A 584 -7.19 30.59 28.26
N TYR A 585 -7.93 30.76 27.15
CA TYR A 585 -7.35 31.10 25.85
C TYR A 585 -6.61 32.45 25.86
N LYS A 586 -7.18 33.46 26.52
CA LYS A 586 -6.55 34.78 26.70
C LYS A 586 -5.24 34.66 27.49
N PHE A 587 -5.22 33.85 28.55
CA PHE A 587 -4.05 33.66 29.42
C PHE A 587 -2.91 32.92 28.72
N ILE A 588 -3.21 31.83 27.99
CA ILE A 588 -2.16 31.08 27.27
C ILE A 588 -1.57 31.87 26.09
N GLY A 589 -2.28 32.91 25.62
CA GLY A 589 -1.89 33.77 24.51
C GLY A 589 -2.13 33.13 23.13
N ILE A 590 -3.03 32.15 23.03
CA ILE A 590 -3.30 31.41 21.79
C ILE A 590 -4.80 31.45 21.51
N SER A 591 -5.15 31.82 20.27
CA SER A 591 -6.56 31.86 19.87
C SER A 591 -7.22 30.47 19.91
N GLU A 592 -8.49 30.44 20.31
CA GLU A 592 -9.30 29.22 20.35
C GLU A 592 -9.29 28.46 19.02
N LYS A 593 -9.37 29.17 17.88
CA LYS A 593 -9.36 28.57 16.54
C LYS A 593 -8.07 27.79 16.27
N ILE A 594 -6.92 28.29 16.74
CA ILE A 594 -5.62 27.62 16.59
C ILE A 594 -5.56 26.36 17.46
N ILE A 595 -6.01 26.44 18.72
CA ILE A 595 -6.04 25.29 19.63
C ILE A 595 -6.98 24.21 19.12
N ILE A 596 -8.21 24.54 18.69
CA ILE A 596 -9.17 23.55 18.15
C ILE A 596 -8.58 22.84 16.92
N LYS A 597 -7.93 23.59 16.03
CA LYS A 597 -7.40 23.06 14.78
C LYS A 597 -6.16 22.18 14.99
N ASN A 598 -5.23 22.61 15.84
CA ASN A 598 -3.92 21.97 15.98
C ASN A 598 -3.84 21.02 17.19
N TYR A 599 -4.63 21.28 18.24
CA TYR A 599 -4.56 20.67 19.57
C TYR A 599 -5.96 20.34 20.14
N PRO A 600 -6.76 19.49 19.46
CA PRO A 600 -8.17 19.25 19.83
C PRO A 600 -8.35 18.65 21.23
N GLU A 601 -7.41 17.85 21.71
CA GLU A 601 -7.45 17.29 23.07
C GLU A 601 -7.26 18.38 24.13
N ILE A 602 -6.42 19.39 23.87
CA ILE A 602 -6.27 20.55 24.76
C ILE A 602 -7.56 21.37 24.77
N ALA A 603 -8.18 21.61 23.60
CA ALA A 603 -9.47 22.31 23.53
C ALA A 603 -10.55 21.62 24.37
N LYS A 604 -10.61 20.30 24.27
CA LYS A 604 -11.54 19.47 25.05
C LYS A 604 -11.22 19.55 26.55
N PHE A 605 -9.95 19.45 26.92
CA PHE A 605 -9.51 19.60 28.31
C PHE A 605 -9.92 20.95 28.90
N ILE A 606 -9.70 22.06 28.19
CA ILE A 606 -10.13 23.40 28.62
C ILE A 606 -11.65 23.47 28.80
N SER A 607 -12.41 22.88 27.88
CA SER A 607 -13.88 22.84 27.97
C SER A 607 -14.36 22.07 29.20
N ASP A 608 -13.76 20.89 29.45
CA ASP A 608 -14.15 20.04 30.57
C ASP A 608 -13.70 20.64 31.92
N LEU A 609 -12.54 21.29 31.95
CA LEU A 609 -12.07 22.10 33.08
C LEU A 609 -13.06 23.21 33.45
N ALA A 610 -13.51 23.99 32.47
CA ALA A 610 -14.47 25.07 32.70
C ALA A 610 -15.84 24.55 33.18
N LYS A 611 -16.32 23.41 32.65
CA LYS A 611 -17.56 22.77 33.14
C LYS A 611 -17.42 22.28 34.58
N LYS A 612 -16.28 21.69 34.92
CA LYS A 612 -15.99 21.22 36.28
C LYS A 612 -15.96 22.40 37.25
N SER A 613 -15.19 23.45 36.94
CA SER A 613 -15.12 24.67 37.76
C SER A 613 -16.49 25.33 37.93
N LYS A 614 -17.32 25.40 36.86
CA LYS A 614 -18.70 25.89 36.96
C LYS A 614 -19.54 25.07 37.95
N SER A 615 -19.40 23.75 37.94
CA SER A 615 -20.15 22.86 38.84
C SER A 615 -19.71 23.02 40.30
N GLU A 616 -18.40 23.12 40.55
CA GLU A 616 -17.83 23.39 41.87
C GLU A 616 -18.28 24.75 42.42
N GLN A 617 -18.27 25.79 41.58
CA GLN A 617 -18.78 27.12 41.92
C GLN A 617 -20.27 27.13 42.23
N MET A 618 -21.07 26.35 41.50
CA MET A 618 -22.49 26.21 41.83
C MET A 618 -22.70 25.58 43.21
N LEU A 619 -21.87 24.61 43.62
CA LEU A 619 -21.93 24.02 44.96
C LEU A 619 -21.52 25.02 46.04
N ILE A 620 -20.44 25.79 45.82
CA ILE A 620 -19.98 26.82 46.76
C ILE A 620 -21.07 27.90 46.94
N ARG A 621 -21.60 28.44 45.84
CA ARG A 621 -22.69 29.43 45.87
C ARG A 621 -23.95 28.89 46.52
N ARG A 622 -24.27 27.60 46.31
CA ARG A 622 -25.40 26.96 46.98
C ARG A 622 -25.19 26.86 48.49
N LYS A 623 -24.01 26.44 48.95
CA LYS A 623 -23.68 26.45 50.38
C LYS A 623 -23.74 27.84 50.99
N ASN A 624 -23.28 28.86 50.27
CA ASN A 624 -23.35 30.26 50.73
C ASN A 624 -24.80 30.75 50.80
N LEU A 625 -25.64 30.36 49.85
CA LEU A 625 -27.09 30.61 49.88
C LEU A 625 -27.75 29.92 51.08
N GLU A 626 -27.42 28.66 51.35
CA GLU A 626 -27.94 27.93 52.52
C GLU A 626 -27.55 28.63 53.83
N LYS A 627 -26.28 29.05 53.96
CA LYS A 627 -25.80 29.85 55.10
C LYS A 627 -26.54 31.17 55.24
N ALA A 628 -26.78 31.88 54.13
CA ALA A 628 -27.52 33.13 54.11
C ALA A 628 -28.98 32.95 54.58
N ILE A 629 -29.66 31.90 54.12
CA ILE A 629 -31.04 31.58 54.53
C ILE A 629 -31.09 31.35 56.05
N VAL A 630 -30.16 30.56 56.59
CA VAL A 630 -30.07 30.30 58.04
C VAL A 630 -29.83 31.59 58.81
N HIS A 631 -28.91 32.45 58.35
CA HIS A 631 -28.58 33.71 59.00
C HIS A 631 -29.77 34.67 59.03
N VAL A 632 -30.40 34.91 57.86
CA VAL A 632 -31.57 35.78 57.73
C VAL A 632 -32.73 35.26 58.59
N TYR A 633 -32.99 33.95 58.61
CA TYR A 633 -34.04 33.39 59.45
C TYR A 633 -33.78 33.61 60.94
N ARG A 634 -32.53 33.38 61.41
CA ARG A 634 -32.16 33.59 62.82
C ARG A 634 -32.28 35.05 63.25
N GLN A 635 -31.98 36.00 62.36
CA GLN A 635 -31.99 37.42 62.66
C GLN A 635 -33.40 38.03 62.63
N TYR A 636 -34.26 37.61 61.69
CA TYR A 636 -35.56 38.26 61.43
C TYR A 636 -36.78 37.36 61.70
N GLY A 637 -36.60 36.08 62.01
CA GLY A 637 -37.68 35.11 62.21
C GLY A 637 -38.44 34.72 60.94
N ARG A 638 -38.06 35.26 59.78
CA ARG A 638 -38.63 34.98 58.45
C ARG A 638 -37.56 35.12 57.37
N VAL A 639 -37.78 34.51 56.21
CA VAL A 639 -36.92 34.68 55.02
C VAL A 639 -37.79 35.11 53.85
N ASP A 640 -37.57 36.32 53.36
CA ASP A 640 -38.16 36.85 52.13
C ASP A 640 -37.05 37.21 51.12
N TYR A 641 -37.41 37.39 49.84
CA TYR A 641 -36.43 37.70 48.79
C TYR A 641 -35.71 39.03 49.00
N PRO A 642 -36.36 40.12 49.45
CA PRO A 642 -35.66 41.38 49.73
C PRO A 642 -34.51 41.21 50.72
N LEU A 643 -34.77 40.64 51.89
CA LEU A 643 -33.76 40.43 52.94
C LEU A 643 -32.61 39.53 52.47
N LEU A 644 -32.94 38.47 51.74
CA LEU A 644 -31.94 37.53 51.23
C LEU A 644 -31.10 38.17 50.10
N SER A 645 -31.70 39.04 49.30
CA SER A 645 -31.03 39.76 48.20
C SER A 645 -30.04 40.79 48.75
N GLU A 646 -30.45 41.52 49.80
CA GLU A 646 -29.61 42.46 50.53
C GLU A 646 -28.41 41.74 51.16
N TYR A 647 -28.65 40.64 51.87
CA TYR A 647 -27.59 39.86 52.53
C TYR A 647 -26.57 39.27 51.53
N LEU A 648 -27.03 38.79 50.38
CA LEU A 648 -26.17 38.18 49.36
C LEU A 648 -25.52 39.22 48.42
N GLY A 649 -25.91 40.49 48.51
CA GLY A 649 -25.45 41.53 47.58
C GLY A 649 -25.88 41.27 46.14
N VAL A 650 -27.05 40.65 45.92
CA VAL A 650 -27.59 40.37 44.59
C VAL A 650 -28.97 41.02 44.43
N THR A 651 -29.44 41.20 43.20
CA THR A 651 -30.79 41.73 42.97
C THR A 651 -31.85 40.66 43.23
N GLU A 652 -33.05 41.06 43.69
CA GLU A 652 -34.19 40.14 43.85
C GLU A 652 -34.54 39.38 42.56
N LYS A 653 -34.40 40.05 41.41
CA LYS A 653 -34.58 39.44 40.08
C LYS A 653 -33.62 38.26 39.85
N THR A 654 -32.41 38.33 40.40
CA THR A 654 -31.42 37.25 40.30
C THR A 654 -31.83 36.05 41.15
N LEU A 655 -32.40 36.28 42.34
CA LEU A 655 -32.91 35.20 43.21
C LEU A 655 -34.13 34.50 42.63
N THR A 656 -34.99 35.24 41.92
CA THR A 656 -36.21 34.70 41.29
C THR A 656 -35.97 34.02 39.94
N SER A 657 -34.72 34.02 39.45
CA SER A 657 -34.33 33.33 38.22
C SER A 657 -34.62 31.83 38.27
N SER A 658 -35.29 31.31 37.24
CA SER A 658 -35.51 29.88 37.04
C SER A 658 -34.25 29.11 36.59
N GLN A 659 -33.13 29.81 36.42
CA GLN A 659 -31.85 29.27 35.96
C GLN A 659 -30.75 29.48 37.02
N GLY A 660 -29.76 28.58 37.00
CA GLY A 660 -28.55 28.69 37.82
C GLY A 660 -28.71 28.18 39.26
N VAL A 661 -27.97 28.78 40.19
CA VAL A 661 -27.88 28.34 41.60
C VAL A 661 -29.19 28.57 42.36
N TYR A 662 -29.98 29.56 41.95
CA TYR A 662 -31.24 29.93 42.61
C TYR A 662 -32.46 29.14 42.09
N LYS A 663 -32.26 28.22 41.14
CA LYS A 663 -33.33 27.36 40.65
C LYS A 663 -33.89 26.51 41.81
N GLY A 664 -35.16 26.71 42.14
CA GLY A 664 -35.83 26.02 43.24
C GLY A 664 -35.58 26.63 44.63
N ILE A 665 -35.10 27.87 44.70
CA ILE A 665 -34.81 28.58 45.96
C ILE A 665 -35.98 28.56 46.96
N ALA A 666 -37.23 28.73 46.51
CA ALA A 666 -38.39 28.67 47.39
C ALA A 666 -38.55 27.31 48.09
N SER A 667 -38.26 26.22 47.39
CA SER A 667 -38.26 24.87 47.97
C SER A 667 -37.13 24.70 48.97
N LEU A 668 -35.94 25.24 48.65
CA LEU A 668 -34.77 25.20 49.52
C LEU A 668 -35.02 25.97 50.82
N ILE A 669 -35.57 27.19 50.74
CA ILE A 669 -35.94 28.02 51.90
C ILE A 669 -36.91 27.25 52.80
N LYS A 670 -37.99 26.67 52.23
CA LYS A 670 -38.96 25.89 53.00
C LYS A 670 -38.32 24.71 53.74
N SER A 671 -37.44 23.97 53.06
CA SER A 671 -36.73 22.83 53.66
C SER A 671 -35.86 23.26 54.84
N ILE A 672 -35.02 24.29 54.64
CA ILE A 672 -34.10 24.75 55.68
C ILE A 672 -34.85 25.33 56.88
N ILE A 673 -35.93 26.07 56.66
CA ILE A 673 -36.76 26.62 57.75
C ILE A 673 -37.45 25.49 58.52
N ALA A 674 -37.89 24.42 57.85
CA ALA A 674 -38.47 23.26 58.51
C ALA A 674 -37.44 22.54 59.41
N ASP A 675 -36.18 22.46 58.99
CA ASP A 675 -35.10 21.85 59.78
C ASP A 675 -34.64 22.71 60.96
N LEU A 676 -34.91 24.03 60.94
CA LEU A 676 -34.54 24.98 62.00
C LEU A 676 -35.63 25.20 63.07
N ARG A 677 -36.87 24.79 62.78
CA ARG A 677 -38.00 24.83 63.71
C ARG A 677 -38.04 23.55 64.53
#